data_AF-A0A521CT53-F1
#
_entry.id   AF-A0A521CT53-F1
#
_cell.length_a   1.000
_cell.length_b   1.000
_cell.length_c   1.000
_cell.angle_alpha   90.00
_cell.angle_beta   90.00
_cell.angle_gamma   90.00
#
_symmetry.space_group_name_H-M   'P 1'
#
loop_
_entity.id
_entity.type
_entity.pdbx_description
1 polymer ?
#
loop_
_entity_poly.entity_id
_entity_poly.type
_entity_poly.pdbx_seq_one_letter_code
_entity_poly.pdbx_strand_id
1 'polypeptide(L)'
;MANISLPQRFVTKLQNNQEIDGIIKTTLFYFGEILEENKLYFFYEYTDHGKKHIEQVLRASDTLITDDTFSNALTNEDIGYYILSVILHDIGMHIDLNGFNCLIDGDYDDIRISELDNLTWSDLWLDFLNEAKKFSGKQLKAIFGKDDIIVRSPPLSNSGDITENDKKLIGEFIRRHHPRLAHEIAIKGFPAKPEIIPFANSIDIKIRSMIGLIARSHGKDLRKCVDYIESIYGREGRRCPFGVHATYLMILLRIADYIQIDNTRVYKTSLKSKTFSSPVSSIEHKAHLAIDNIDFKWQDDPERIFVTASPKDSPMFLKLKKLFKDIQYELDISWAVLGELYGYVGDSEKPKIKYRRITSNLDTNLFVQQQDYVADSFLFKTNDEIIKLLVAPLYGDDITFGVRELLQNSIDACKEREFLEKTFSNIDYIPEVKVIVEKEDDGNTYFKIFDNGLGMDIEIIKNYFLSAGASYRKSLDWQKDFIDDEGKAIVRRSGRFGVGILSAFLIGKEIFVQTKSAKNEFGYKFSANLNTEQINVVKSFGIEDGTLIKIRIDEEKICEFEKDDYGWTKWYTLSTPVVKYFLFGNEIIPYKQPNPDNNDSLPITWNSIDSIGYNKILWTYSNNFTNVKLTCNGIVIPTNVRDGILNGLIREEPQISVFDNNAILPLTLDRNSISDKLSFSNELLEDIYKDLIAYLLVFENNSIVEDKKIIIKESRLNHSSLKNSYFSMGYGTRKYLNGYYMSSFLNTILVSKKGYILKYNYFIRKLQGVKAILMQLNDFPEGGFYFDLKDNFILFTDEKTNSIQDYGIVLEADCWNEEASKWDSFDARVFLKTEKYHYLFDKKIKRLTTWLKARCKFQFEIKDFTCLNMGNQKKSIFDESFFEQNSSNVHFIREYNINCQYEGSLILNNLLQKYIGDDVVIPFSLEERKKKFPLAFKELERYMKKYTV
;
A
#
# COMPACT_ATOMS: atom_id res chain seq x y z
N MET A 1 3.13 -32.59 -55.54
CA MET A 1 1.72 -33.03 -55.60
C MET A 1 1.25 -33.18 -54.17
N ALA A 2 0.36 -32.31 -53.72
CA ALA A 2 -0.11 -32.26 -52.33
C ALA A 2 -1.01 -33.46 -51.97
N ASN A 3 -0.51 -34.69 -51.95
CA ASN A 3 -1.28 -35.86 -51.50
C ASN A 3 -1.45 -35.82 -49.98
N ILE A 4 -2.58 -35.32 -49.46
CA ILE A 4 -2.95 -35.44 -48.05
C ILE A 4 -3.17 -36.92 -47.73
N SER A 5 -2.44 -37.45 -46.76
CA SER A 5 -2.52 -38.86 -46.36
C SER A 5 -3.79 -39.13 -45.54
N LEU A 6 -4.71 -39.93 -46.10
CA LEU A 6 -5.92 -40.38 -45.42
C LEU A 6 -5.67 -41.69 -44.63
N PRO A 7 -6.35 -41.91 -43.49
CA PRO A 7 -6.34 -43.19 -42.78
C PRO A 7 -6.84 -44.35 -43.66
N GLN A 8 -6.22 -45.53 -43.54
CA GLN A 8 -6.53 -46.69 -44.41
C GLN A 8 -8.00 -47.13 -44.31
N ARG A 9 -8.59 -47.06 -43.12
CA ARG A 9 -10.02 -47.37 -42.90
C ARG A 9 -10.91 -46.44 -43.72
N PHE A 10 -10.58 -45.13 -43.74
CA PHE A 10 -11.35 -44.14 -44.49
C PHE A 10 -11.22 -44.37 -45.99
N VAL A 11 -10.01 -44.62 -46.49
CA VAL A 11 -9.77 -44.96 -47.90
C VAL A 11 -10.59 -46.18 -48.34
N THR A 12 -10.57 -47.24 -47.53
CA THR A 12 -11.29 -48.49 -47.85
C THR A 12 -12.80 -48.29 -47.90
N LYS A 13 -13.35 -47.45 -47.00
CA LYS A 13 -14.78 -47.15 -46.99
C LYS A 13 -15.21 -46.28 -48.18
N LEU A 14 -14.39 -45.29 -48.55
CA LEU A 14 -14.62 -44.43 -49.72
C LEU A 14 -14.60 -45.18 -51.05
N GLN A 15 -13.79 -46.24 -51.19
CA GLN A 15 -13.74 -47.06 -52.41
C GLN A 15 -15.11 -47.69 -52.77
N ASN A 16 -16.02 -47.79 -51.80
CA ASN A 16 -17.37 -48.31 -52.01
C ASN A 16 -18.33 -47.26 -52.62
N ASN A 17 -17.94 -45.99 -52.75
CA ASN A 17 -18.71 -44.92 -53.40
C ASN A 17 -17.80 -44.05 -54.30
N GLN A 18 -17.72 -44.42 -55.58
CA GLN A 18 -16.81 -43.78 -56.56
C GLN A 18 -17.09 -42.29 -56.80
N GLU A 19 -18.34 -41.86 -56.67
CA GLU A 19 -18.73 -40.46 -56.87
C GLU A 19 -18.14 -39.57 -55.77
N ILE A 20 -18.36 -39.95 -54.51
CA ILE A 20 -17.85 -39.21 -53.34
C ILE A 20 -16.31 -39.24 -53.30
N ASP A 21 -15.70 -40.38 -53.59
CA ASP A 21 -14.23 -40.52 -53.67
C ASP A 21 -13.63 -39.58 -54.73
N GLY A 22 -14.28 -39.45 -55.90
CA GLY A 22 -13.88 -38.49 -56.94
C GLY A 22 -13.92 -37.04 -56.45
N ILE A 23 -15.03 -36.63 -55.82
CA ILE A 23 -15.20 -35.27 -55.29
C ILE A 23 -14.16 -34.94 -54.21
N ILE A 24 -13.88 -35.89 -53.31
CA ILE A 24 -12.88 -35.71 -52.25
C ILE A 24 -11.49 -35.54 -52.86
N LYS A 25 -11.09 -36.38 -53.83
CA LYS A 25 -9.80 -36.27 -54.50
C LYS A 25 -9.61 -34.94 -55.21
N THR A 26 -10.64 -34.46 -55.92
CA THR A 26 -10.60 -33.14 -56.57
C THR A 26 -10.50 -32.00 -55.55
N THR A 27 -11.27 -32.07 -54.46
CA THR A 27 -11.24 -31.03 -53.42
C THR A 27 -9.90 -31.02 -52.69
N LEU A 28 -9.35 -32.20 -52.35
CA LEU A 28 -8.03 -32.38 -51.76
C LEU A 28 -6.92 -31.85 -52.65
N PHE A 29 -7.06 -31.93 -53.98
CA PHE A 29 -6.09 -31.36 -54.91
C PHE A 29 -6.04 -29.83 -54.77
N TYR A 30 -7.17 -29.14 -54.96
CA TYR A 30 -7.20 -27.66 -54.91
C TYR A 30 -6.89 -27.09 -53.53
N PHE A 31 -7.50 -27.64 -52.48
CA PHE A 31 -7.28 -27.16 -51.11
C PHE A 31 -5.96 -27.66 -50.51
N GLY A 32 -5.44 -28.79 -51.00
CA GLY A 32 -4.12 -29.28 -50.63
C GLY A 32 -3.00 -28.36 -51.07
N GLU A 33 -3.11 -27.71 -52.23
CA GLU A 33 -2.13 -26.69 -52.67
C GLU A 33 -2.13 -25.47 -51.74
N ILE A 34 -3.30 -24.98 -51.33
CA ILE A 34 -3.43 -23.88 -50.35
C ILE A 34 -2.71 -24.26 -49.04
N LEU A 35 -2.95 -25.48 -48.55
CA LEU A 35 -2.36 -26.01 -47.32
C LEU A 35 -0.86 -26.36 -47.43
N GLU A 36 -0.35 -26.60 -48.65
CA GLU A 36 1.06 -26.92 -48.94
C GLU A 36 1.91 -25.65 -49.11
N GLU A 37 1.35 -24.58 -49.69
CA GLU A 37 2.04 -23.29 -49.79
C GLU A 37 2.33 -22.66 -48.42
N ASN A 38 1.52 -22.97 -47.40
CA ASN A 38 1.66 -22.52 -46.01
C ASN A 38 1.98 -21.02 -45.86
N LYS A 39 1.42 -20.19 -46.76
CA LYS A 39 1.55 -18.73 -46.74
C LYS A 39 0.55 -18.15 -45.74
N LEU A 40 0.75 -18.45 -44.46
CA LEU A 40 -0.03 -17.90 -43.36
C LEU A 40 0.23 -16.39 -43.22
N TYR A 41 -0.35 -15.58 -44.10
CA TYR A 41 -0.02 -14.16 -44.30
C TYR A 41 -0.17 -13.33 -43.02
N PHE A 42 -1.26 -13.56 -42.27
CA PHE A 42 -1.52 -12.91 -40.97
C PHE A 42 -0.94 -13.66 -39.77
N PHE A 43 -0.51 -14.91 -39.99
CA PHE A 43 -0.05 -15.82 -38.95
C PHE A 43 1.36 -16.32 -39.24
N TYR A 44 2.26 -15.43 -39.68
CA TYR A 44 3.63 -15.77 -40.05
C TYR A 44 4.46 -16.33 -38.87
N GLU A 45 4.03 -16.07 -37.64
CA GLU A 45 4.59 -16.64 -36.40
C GLU A 45 4.00 -18.04 -36.08
N TYR A 46 3.11 -18.59 -36.90
CA TYR A 46 2.34 -19.80 -36.61
C TYR A 46 2.77 -20.90 -37.59
N THR A 47 3.05 -22.11 -37.09
CA THR A 47 3.71 -23.16 -37.90
C THR A 47 2.89 -24.41 -38.17
N ASP A 48 1.70 -24.56 -37.57
CA ASP A 48 1.02 -25.87 -37.45
C ASP A 48 -0.43 -25.91 -37.93
N HIS A 49 -0.79 -25.13 -38.95
CA HIS A 49 -2.13 -25.18 -39.59
C HIS A 49 -2.08 -25.58 -41.08
N GLY A 50 -0.95 -26.15 -41.52
CA GLY A 50 -0.77 -26.66 -42.87
C GLY A 50 -1.20 -28.12 -43.03
N LYS A 51 -0.81 -28.73 -44.15
CA LYS A 51 -1.14 -30.12 -44.52
C LYS A 51 -0.96 -31.16 -43.40
N LYS A 52 0.13 -31.08 -42.62
CA LYS A 52 0.44 -32.07 -41.56
C LYS A 52 -0.59 -32.09 -40.44
N HIS A 53 -1.12 -30.93 -40.05
CA HIS A 53 -2.15 -30.82 -39.02
C HIS A 53 -3.43 -31.54 -39.45
N ILE A 54 -3.88 -31.31 -40.69
CA ILE A 54 -5.04 -32.01 -41.27
C ILE A 54 -4.85 -33.53 -41.24
N GLU A 55 -3.68 -34.04 -41.62
CA GLU A 55 -3.38 -35.47 -41.55
C GLU A 55 -3.40 -36.02 -40.11
N GLN A 56 -2.92 -35.25 -39.13
CA GLN A 56 -2.95 -35.63 -37.72
C GLN A 56 -4.38 -35.67 -37.17
N VAL A 57 -5.22 -34.66 -37.47
CA VAL A 57 -6.63 -34.64 -37.08
C VAL A 57 -7.36 -35.85 -37.66
N LEU A 58 -7.14 -36.19 -38.93
CA LEU A 58 -7.74 -37.37 -39.55
C LEU A 58 -7.30 -38.69 -38.88
N ARG A 59 -6.02 -38.83 -38.54
CA ARG A 59 -5.51 -40.02 -37.81
C ARG A 59 -6.06 -40.13 -36.39
N ALA A 60 -6.13 -39.00 -35.69
CA ALA A 60 -6.74 -38.94 -34.36
C ALA A 60 -8.21 -39.34 -34.41
N SER A 61 -8.95 -38.84 -35.40
CA SER A 61 -10.34 -39.19 -35.66
C SER A 61 -10.52 -40.70 -35.84
N ASP A 62 -9.71 -41.34 -36.69
CA ASP A 62 -9.76 -42.79 -36.91
C ASP A 62 -9.53 -43.59 -35.61
N THR A 63 -8.66 -43.09 -34.73
CA THR A 63 -8.37 -43.71 -33.42
C THR A 63 -9.50 -43.53 -32.40
N LEU A 64 -10.27 -42.45 -32.50
CA LEU A 64 -11.39 -42.12 -31.61
C LEU A 64 -12.67 -42.88 -31.96
N ILE A 65 -12.84 -43.28 -33.23
CA ILE A 65 -13.99 -44.06 -33.68
C ILE A 65 -13.82 -45.53 -33.26
N THR A 66 -14.78 -46.07 -32.51
CA THR A 66 -14.80 -47.51 -32.16
C THR A 66 -15.03 -48.39 -33.40
N ASP A 67 -14.52 -49.61 -33.42
CA ASP A 67 -14.71 -50.54 -34.55
C ASP A 67 -16.18 -50.81 -34.89
N ASP A 68 -17.03 -50.92 -33.86
CA ASP A 68 -18.47 -51.09 -33.98
C ASP A 68 -19.12 -49.89 -34.69
N THR A 69 -18.91 -48.68 -34.19
CA THR A 69 -19.39 -47.43 -34.82
C THR A 69 -18.94 -47.29 -36.27
N PHE A 70 -17.67 -47.57 -36.56
CA PHE A 70 -17.15 -47.44 -37.93
C PHE A 70 -17.81 -48.42 -38.89
N SER A 71 -18.12 -49.63 -38.43
CA SER A 71 -18.62 -50.70 -39.29
C SER A 71 -20.15 -50.65 -39.44
N ASN A 72 -20.86 -50.36 -38.35
CA ASN A 72 -22.30 -50.55 -38.23
C ASN A 72 -23.11 -49.25 -38.22
N ALA A 73 -22.53 -48.12 -37.80
CA ALA A 73 -23.25 -46.84 -37.71
C ALA A 73 -22.90 -45.87 -38.85
N LEU A 74 -21.61 -45.68 -39.16
CA LEU A 74 -21.18 -44.68 -40.14
C LEU A 74 -21.41 -45.14 -41.58
N THR A 75 -21.91 -44.25 -42.44
CA THR A 75 -22.09 -44.46 -43.88
C THR A 75 -20.84 -44.07 -44.70
N ASN A 76 -20.89 -44.23 -46.02
CA ASN A 76 -19.81 -43.75 -46.90
C ASN A 76 -19.82 -42.20 -46.96
N GLU A 77 -21.02 -41.63 -46.95
CA GLU A 77 -21.30 -40.20 -46.93
C GLU A 77 -20.76 -39.58 -45.63
N ASP A 78 -20.95 -40.23 -44.47
CA ASP A 78 -20.41 -39.77 -43.19
C ASP A 78 -18.90 -39.55 -43.25
N ILE A 79 -18.16 -40.56 -43.74
CA ILE A 79 -16.69 -40.49 -43.84
C ILE A 79 -16.27 -39.45 -44.87
N GLY A 80 -16.94 -39.40 -46.02
CA GLY A 80 -16.60 -38.45 -47.07
C GLY A 80 -16.81 -37.00 -46.66
N TYR A 81 -17.97 -36.70 -46.07
CA TYR A 81 -18.30 -35.38 -45.58
C TYR A 81 -17.49 -34.98 -44.36
N TYR A 82 -17.09 -35.94 -43.53
CA TYR A 82 -16.14 -35.70 -42.44
C TYR A 82 -14.77 -35.25 -42.95
N ILE A 83 -14.20 -35.94 -43.96
CA ILE A 83 -12.91 -35.53 -44.56
C ILE A 83 -13.00 -34.12 -45.12
N LEU A 84 -14.07 -33.80 -45.83
CA LEU A 84 -14.33 -32.45 -46.34
C LEU A 84 -14.43 -31.41 -45.21
N SER A 85 -15.06 -31.76 -44.09
CA SER A 85 -15.19 -30.88 -42.91
C SER A 85 -13.84 -30.63 -42.23
N VAL A 86 -13.00 -31.67 -42.12
CA VAL A 86 -11.64 -31.55 -41.55
C VAL A 86 -10.76 -30.68 -42.43
N ILE A 87 -10.90 -30.71 -43.76
CA ILE A 87 -10.15 -29.79 -44.63
C ILE A 87 -10.57 -28.33 -44.40
N LEU A 88 -11.86 -28.09 -44.13
CA LEU A 88 -12.40 -26.74 -43.96
C LEU A 88 -12.09 -26.12 -42.59
N HIS A 89 -12.00 -26.90 -41.51
CA HIS A 89 -12.11 -26.33 -40.15
C HIS A 89 -11.14 -25.18 -39.86
N ASP A 90 -9.89 -25.28 -40.36
CA ASP A 90 -8.84 -24.27 -40.21
C ASP A 90 -8.51 -23.52 -41.51
N ILE A 91 -9.18 -23.81 -42.63
CA ILE A 91 -8.78 -23.25 -43.94
C ILE A 91 -8.86 -21.73 -43.94
N GLY A 92 -9.78 -21.14 -43.18
CA GLY A 92 -9.94 -19.70 -43.05
C GLY A 92 -8.69 -18.96 -42.55
N MET A 93 -7.78 -19.68 -41.87
CA MET A 93 -6.50 -19.13 -41.39
C MET A 93 -5.51 -18.86 -42.53
N HIS A 94 -5.74 -19.41 -43.73
CA HIS A 94 -4.89 -19.23 -44.92
C HIS A 94 -5.28 -18.03 -45.79
N ILE A 95 -6.24 -17.21 -45.34
CA ILE A 95 -6.64 -16.00 -46.05
C ILE A 95 -5.49 -14.98 -46.11
N ASP A 96 -5.32 -14.37 -47.27
CA ASP A 96 -4.43 -13.23 -47.49
C ASP A 96 -5.18 -11.89 -47.37
N LEU A 97 -4.48 -10.78 -47.57
CA LEU A 97 -5.10 -9.45 -47.54
C LEU A 97 -6.25 -9.29 -48.53
N ASN A 98 -6.15 -9.91 -49.71
CA ASN A 98 -7.19 -9.81 -50.73
C ASN A 98 -8.46 -10.55 -50.30
N GLY A 99 -8.31 -11.75 -49.74
CA GLY A 99 -9.42 -12.52 -49.19
C GLY A 99 -10.05 -11.81 -48.00
N PHE A 100 -9.25 -11.17 -47.14
CA PHE A 100 -9.78 -10.36 -46.03
C PHE A 100 -10.60 -9.16 -46.54
N ASN A 101 -10.11 -8.45 -47.56
CA ASN A 101 -10.83 -7.36 -48.20
C ASN A 101 -12.17 -7.83 -48.81
N CYS A 102 -12.21 -9.00 -49.46
CA CYS A 102 -13.47 -9.59 -49.93
C CYS A 102 -14.50 -9.81 -48.81
N LEU A 103 -14.07 -10.22 -47.61
CA LEU A 103 -14.98 -10.39 -46.48
C LEU A 103 -15.59 -9.06 -46.05
N ILE A 104 -14.77 -8.04 -45.79
CA ILE A 104 -15.22 -6.74 -45.28
C ILE A 104 -15.95 -5.88 -46.32
N ASP A 105 -15.69 -6.10 -47.61
CA ASP A 105 -16.37 -5.44 -48.73
C ASP A 105 -17.79 -6.01 -48.96
N GLY A 106 -18.14 -7.10 -48.26
CA GLY A 106 -19.48 -7.70 -48.25
C GLY A 106 -19.68 -8.82 -49.25
N ASP A 107 -18.63 -9.34 -49.89
CA ASP A 107 -18.74 -10.41 -50.90
C ASP A 107 -19.27 -11.73 -50.31
N TYR A 108 -19.31 -11.89 -48.98
CA TYR A 108 -19.79 -13.10 -48.29
C TYR A 108 -21.06 -12.85 -47.46
N ASP A 109 -21.59 -11.62 -47.44
CA ASP A 109 -22.75 -11.29 -46.60
C ASP A 109 -24.07 -11.90 -47.09
N ASP A 110 -24.16 -12.25 -48.38
CA ASP A 110 -25.31 -12.91 -49.02
C ASP A 110 -25.54 -14.35 -48.54
N ILE A 111 -24.48 -15.02 -48.10
CA ILE A 111 -24.52 -16.40 -47.59
C ILE A 111 -24.44 -16.47 -46.06
N ARG A 112 -24.59 -15.33 -45.38
CA ARG A 112 -24.58 -15.26 -43.91
C ARG A 112 -25.72 -16.10 -43.31
N ILE A 113 -25.38 -16.86 -42.28
CA ILE A 113 -26.32 -17.75 -41.59
C ILE A 113 -26.97 -17.01 -40.42
N SER A 114 -28.12 -16.40 -40.69
CA SER A 114 -28.83 -15.51 -39.75
C SER A 114 -29.18 -16.13 -38.39
N GLU A 115 -29.31 -17.45 -38.33
CA GLU A 115 -29.62 -18.21 -37.12
C GLU A 115 -28.41 -18.30 -36.16
N LEU A 116 -27.19 -18.16 -36.69
CA LEU A 116 -25.94 -18.28 -35.93
C LEU A 116 -25.18 -16.95 -35.81
N ASP A 117 -25.41 -16.02 -36.75
CA ASP A 117 -24.70 -14.75 -36.90
C ASP A 117 -25.64 -13.57 -37.11
N ASN A 118 -25.44 -12.52 -36.32
CA ASN A 118 -26.29 -11.32 -36.35
C ASN A 118 -25.68 -10.16 -37.16
N LEU A 119 -24.37 -10.18 -37.41
CA LEU A 119 -23.61 -9.06 -37.97
C LEU A 119 -22.98 -9.43 -39.33
N THR A 120 -22.87 -8.44 -40.21
CA THR A 120 -22.05 -8.54 -41.44
C THR A 120 -20.57 -8.62 -41.07
N TRP A 121 -19.70 -9.03 -42.01
CA TRP A 121 -18.26 -9.02 -41.75
C TRP A 121 -17.71 -7.60 -41.50
N SER A 122 -18.26 -6.60 -42.20
CA SER A 122 -17.88 -5.19 -42.03
C SER A 122 -18.24 -4.67 -40.63
N ASP A 123 -19.47 -4.92 -40.17
CA ASP A 123 -19.92 -4.50 -38.82
C ASP A 123 -19.11 -5.22 -37.73
N LEU A 124 -18.86 -6.52 -37.90
CA LEU A 124 -18.10 -7.34 -36.96
C LEU A 124 -16.64 -6.84 -36.82
N TRP A 125 -16.03 -6.43 -37.93
CA TRP A 125 -14.70 -5.84 -37.94
C TRP A 125 -14.66 -4.48 -37.23
N LEU A 126 -15.67 -3.63 -37.44
CA LEU A 126 -15.79 -2.35 -36.75
C LEU A 126 -15.95 -2.52 -35.23
N ASP A 127 -16.80 -3.46 -34.81
CA ASP A 127 -16.98 -3.80 -33.39
C ASP A 127 -15.67 -4.32 -32.78
N PHE A 128 -14.97 -5.21 -33.47
CA PHE A 128 -13.65 -5.69 -33.04
C PHE A 128 -12.62 -4.56 -32.94
N LEU A 129 -12.57 -3.62 -33.89
CA LEU A 129 -11.67 -2.47 -33.80
C LEU A 129 -11.98 -1.57 -32.60
N ASN A 130 -13.25 -1.40 -32.26
CA ASN A 130 -13.67 -0.64 -31.09
C ASN A 130 -13.31 -1.35 -29.77
N GLU A 131 -13.40 -2.68 -29.74
CA GLU A 131 -12.89 -3.53 -28.66
C GLU A 131 -11.37 -3.41 -28.53
N ALA A 132 -10.65 -3.52 -29.66
CA ALA A 132 -9.19 -3.56 -29.70
C ALA A 132 -8.55 -2.25 -29.21
N LYS A 133 -9.20 -1.11 -29.44
CA LYS A 133 -8.79 0.19 -28.87
C LYS A 133 -8.86 0.24 -27.33
N LYS A 134 -9.58 -0.68 -26.70
CA LYS A 134 -9.76 -0.79 -25.25
C LYS A 134 -9.05 -2.02 -24.66
N PHE A 135 -8.18 -2.67 -25.43
CA PHE A 135 -7.40 -3.80 -24.92
C PHE A 135 -6.57 -3.39 -23.72
N SER A 136 -6.63 -4.22 -22.68
CA SER A 136 -5.75 -4.11 -21.53
C SER A 136 -4.29 -4.30 -21.98
N GLY A 137 -3.33 -3.77 -21.20
CA GLY A 137 -1.90 -4.01 -21.46
C GLY A 137 -1.55 -5.50 -21.58
N LYS A 138 -2.31 -6.37 -20.88
CA LYS A 138 -2.21 -7.84 -20.98
C LYS A 138 -2.57 -8.35 -22.38
N GLN A 139 -3.71 -7.92 -22.92
CA GLN A 139 -4.16 -8.29 -24.27
C GLN A 139 -3.21 -7.75 -25.34
N LEU A 140 -2.74 -6.51 -25.18
CA LEU A 140 -1.76 -5.91 -26.10
C LEU A 140 -0.46 -6.71 -26.13
N LYS A 141 0.07 -7.09 -24.96
CA LYS A 141 1.29 -7.90 -24.86
C LYS A 141 1.12 -9.30 -25.45
N ALA A 142 -0.05 -9.92 -25.28
CA ALA A 142 -0.33 -11.25 -25.83
C ALA A 142 -0.39 -11.24 -27.37
N ILE A 143 -0.96 -10.20 -27.98
CA ILE A 143 -1.13 -10.10 -29.44
C ILE A 143 0.11 -9.50 -30.11
N PHE A 144 0.63 -8.38 -29.59
CA PHE A 144 1.69 -7.59 -30.22
C PHE A 144 3.08 -7.82 -29.62
N GLY A 145 3.17 -8.47 -28.45
CA GLY A 145 4.43 -8.65 -27.70
C GLY A 145 4.82 -7.48 -26.80
N LYS A 146 4.08 -6.36 -26.84
CA LYS A 146 4.30 -5.15 -26.03
C LYS A 146 2.98 -4.58 -25.52
N ASP A 147 3.01 -3.91 -24.37
CA ASP A 147 1.83 -3.36 -23.69
C ASP A 147 1.58 -1.86 -23.96
N ASP A 148 2.46 -1.20 -24.71
CA ASP A 148 2.42 0.23 -25.05
C ASP A 148 1.94 0.52 -26.49
N ILE A 149 1.42 -0.49 -27.18
CA ILE A 149 0.97 -0.38 -28.57
C ILE A 149 -0.34 0.39 -28.68
N ILE A 150 -0.34 1.45 -29.50
CA ILE A 150 -1.55 2.17 -29.86
C ILE A 150 -2.21 1.45 -31.04
N VAL A 151 -3.39 0.87 -30.81
CA VAL A 151 -4.18 0.20 -31.85
C VAL A 151 -4.79 1.25 -32.78
N ARG A 152 -4.42 1.18 -34.06
CA ARG A 152 -4.97 2.02 -35.14
C ARG A 152 -5.88 1.19 -36.06
N SER A 153 -6.65 1.88 -36.89
CA SER A 153 -7.34 1.25 -38.02
C SER A 153 -6.34 0.97 -39.15
N PRO A 154 -6.19 -0.29 -39.61
CA PRO A 154 -5.31 -0.65 -40.72
C PRO A 154 -5.69 0.05 -42.05
N PRO A 155 -4.71 0.51 -42.86
CA PRO A 155 -4.96 1.13 -44.16
C PRO A 155 -5.19 0.07 -45.26
N LEU A 156 -6.41 -0.47 -45.32
CA LEU A 156 -6.76 -1.63 -46.17
C LEU A 156 -6.71 -1.34 -47.69
N SER A 157 -6.76 -0.06 -48.08
CA SER A 157 -6.72 0.40 -49.48
C SER A 157 -5.30 0.44 -50.09
N ASN A 158 -4.24 0.46 -49.26
CA ASN A 158 -2.84 0.51 -49.69
C ASN A 158 -2.05 -0.63 -49.05
N SER A 159 -1.87 -1.74 -49.78
CA SER A 159 -1.19 -2.95 -49.25
C SER A 159 0.27 -2.71 -48.79
N GLY A 160 0.94 -1.67 -49.30
CA GLY A 160 2.30 -1.29 -48.92
C GLY A 160 2.41 -0.60 -47.55
N ASP A 161 1.31 -0.07 -47.02
CA ASP A 161 1.28 0.69 -45.75
C ASP A 161 0.84 -0.17 -44.54
N ILE A 162 0.61 -1.46 -44.77
CA ILE A 162 0.24 -2.44 -43.74
C ILE A 162 1.49 -2.89 -42.98
N THR A 163 1.52 -2.56 -41.70
CA THR A 163 2.60 -2.96 -40.80
C THR A 163 2.38 -4.37 -40.26
N GLU A 164 3.42 -4.95 -39.67
CA GLU A 164 3.32 -6.25 -38.97
C GLU A 164 2.28 -6.23 -37.84
N ASN A 165 2.15 -5.12 -37.11
CA ASN A 165 1.13 -4.99 -36.07
C ASN A 165 -0.29 -4.99 -36.66
N ASP A 166 -0.49 -4.37 -37.83
CA ASP A 166 -1.79 -4.41 -38.50
C ASP A 166 -2.13 -5.85 -38.93
N LYS A 167 -1.13 -6.61 -39.41
CA LYS A 167 -1.31 -8.04 -39.73
C LYS A 167 -1.68 -8.86 -38.50
N LYS A 168 -1.03 -8.64 -37.36
CA LYS A 168 -1.36 -9.32 -36.08
C LYS A 168 -2.78 -9.00 -35.61
N LEU A 169 -3.22 -7.75 -35.76
CA LEU A 169 -4.58 -7.32 -35.42
C LEU A 169 -5.63 -8.00 -36.31
N ILE A 170 -5.41 -8.01 -37.63
CA ILE A 170 -6.29 -8.70 -38.59
C ILE A 170 -6.28 -10.21 -38.35
N GLY A 171 -5.11 -10.78 -38.08
CA GLY A 171 -4.94 -12.19 -37.73
C GLY A 171 -5.76 -12.59 -36.51
N GLU A 172 -5.73 -11.80 -35.43
CA GLU A 172 -6.54 -12.07 -34.24
C GLU A 172 -8.05 -12.04 -34.55
N PHE A 173 -8.50 -11.13 -35.41
CA PHE A 173 -9.89 -11.12 -35.88
C PHE A 173 -10.24 -12.38 -36.68
N ILE A 174 -9.42 -12.74 -37.67
CA ILE A 174 -9.61 -13.95 -38.47
C ILE A 174 -9.63 -15.17 -37.55
N ARG A 175 -8.71 -15.27 -36.59
CA ARG A 175 -8.67 -16.38 -35.62
C ARG A 175 -9.94 -16.49 -34.78
N ARG A 176 -10.56 -15.39 -34.36
CA ARG A 176 -11.84 -15.44 -33.62
C ARG A 176 -13.02 -15.89 -34.47
N HIS A 177 -12.96 -15.68 -35.77
CA HIS A 177 -14.09 -15.87 -36.67
C HIS A 177 -13.87 -16.92 -37.78
N HIS A 178 -12.71 -17.57 -37.82
CA HIS A 178 -12.40 -18.62 -38.80
C HIS A 178 -13.38 -19.81 -38.76
N PRO A 179 -14.04 -20.19 -37.64
CA PRO A 179 -15.05 -21.24 -37.70
C PRO A 179 -16.30 -20.81 -38.49
N ARG A 180 -16.69 -19.53 -38.41
CA ARG A 180 -17.77 -18.96 -39.25
C ARG A 180 -17.34 -19.01 -40.71
N LEU A 181 -16.13 -18.55 -40.99
CA LEU A 181 -15.56 -18.53 -42.33
C LEU A 181 -15.45 -19.95 -42.94
N ALA A 182 -15.10 -20.98 -42.17
CA ALA A 182 -15.08 -22.36 -42.62
C ALA A 182 -16.46 -22.83 -43.14
N HIS A 183 -17.54 -22.37 -42.49
CA HIS A 183 -18.91 -22.63 -42.95
C HIS A 183 -19.21 -21.92 -44.26
N GLU A 184 -18.88 -20.64 -44.33
CA GLU A 184 -19.18 -19.80 -45.49
C GLU A 184 -18.35 -20.22 -46.72
N ILE A 185 -17.11 -20.66 -46.51
CA ILE A 185 -16.24 -21.23 -47.56
C ILE A 185 -16.85 -22.51 -48.15
N ALA A 186 -17.52 -23.33 -47.33
CA ALA A 186 -18.20 -24.51 -47.83
C ALA A 186 -19.30 -24.16 -48.85
N ILE A 187 -19.96 -23.01 -48.68
CA ILE A 187 -21.09 -22.56 -49.49
C ILE A 187 -20.62 -21.83 -50.76
N LYS A 188 -19.72 -20.85 -50.61
CA LYS A 188 -19.33 -19.93 -51.68
C LYS A 188 -17.95 -20.23 -52.30
N GLY A 189 -17.10 -20.95 -51.59
CA GLY A 189 -15.71 -21.23 -51.98
C GLY A 189 -14.69 -20.44 -51.15
N PHE A 190 -13.41 -20.66 -51.39
CA PHE A 190 -12.33 -19.98 -50.70
C PHE A 190 -12.05 -18.60 -51.33
N PRO A 191 -11.97 -17.50 -50.55
CA PRO A 191 -11.77 -16.15 -51.07
C PRO A 191 -10.31 -15.92 -51.48
N ALA A 192 -9.94 -16.39 -52.68
CA ALA A 192 -8.68 -16.06 -53.34
C ALA A 192 -8.94 -15.07 -54.50
N LYS A 193 -7.95 -14.21 -54.82
CA LYS A 193 -7.94 -13.40 -56.06
C LYS A 193 -6.94 -14.00 -57.06
N PRO A 194 -7.25 -14.02 -58.38
CA PRO A 194 -8.35 -13.29 -59.05
C PRO A 194 -9.73 -14.00 -59.07
N GLU A 195 -9.82 -15.27 -58.70
CA GLU A 195 -11.08 -16.04 -58.71
C GLU A 195 -11.29 -16.84 -57.42
N ILE A 196 -12.55 -16.92 -56.96
CA ILE A 196 -12.95 -17.74 -55.81
C ILE A 196 -12.71 -19.22 -56.13
N ILE A 197 -11.98 -19.92 -55.26
CA ILE A 197 -11.69 -21.36 -55.46
C ILE A 197 -12.89 -22.16 -54.95
N PRO A 198 -13.62 -22.88 -55.83
CA PRO A 198 -14.84 -23.56 -55.44
C PRO A 198 -14.60 -24.74 -54.49
N PHE A 199 -15.47 -24.88 -53.49
CA PHE A 199 -15.45 -26.02 -52.57
C PHE A 199 -16.50 -27.07 -52.96
N ALA A 200 -16.04 -28.28 -53.29
CA ALA A 200 -16.86 -29.47 -53.57
C ALA A 200 -18.11 -29.18 -54.43
N ASN A 201 -17.97 -28.41 -55.52
CA ASN A 201 -19.09 -27.86 -56.30
C ASN A 201 -20.08 -28.89 -56.86
N SER A 202 -19.68 -30.16 -56.99
CA SER A 202 -20.57 -31.25 -57.42
C SER A 202 -21.58 -31.66 -56.35
N ILE A 203 -21.45 -31.19 -55.11
CA ILE A 203 -22.35 -31.47 -53.98
C ILE A 203 -23.40 -30.37 -53.85
N ASP A 204 -24.65 -30.76 -53.58
CA ASP A 204 -25.76 -29.84 -53.31
C ASP A 204 -25.42 -28.83 -52.20
N ILE A 205 -25.91 -27.59 -52.37
CA ILE A 205 -25.60 -26.48 -51.46
C ILE A 205 -26.03 -26.74 -50.01
N LYS A 206 -27.12 -27.49 -49.79
CA LYS A 206 -27.60 -27.83 -48.44
C LYS A 206 -26.66 -28.79 -47.74
N ILE A 207 -26.09 -29.75 -48.48
CA ILE A 207 -25.10 -30.70 -47.96
C ILE A 207 -23.77 -29.98 -47.71
N ARG A 208 -23.35 -29.09 -48.62
CA ARG A 208 -22.17 -28.25 -48.40
C ARG A 208 -22.30 -27.36 -47.16
N SER A 209 -23.47 -26.78 -46.93
CA SER A 209 -23.74 -26.05 -45.68
C SER A 209 -23.66 -26.95 -44.44
N MET A 210 -24.13 -28.20 -44.50
CA MET A 210 -23.97 -29.15 -43.40
C MET A 210 -22.49 -29.51 -43.14
N ILE A 211 -21.70 -29.75 -44.19
CA ILE A 211 -20.24 -29.96 -44.09
C ILE A 211 -19.58 -28.74 -43.43
N GLY A 212 -19.96 -27.54 -43.87
CA GLY A 212 -19.51 -26.27 -43.30
C GLY A 212 -19.89 -26.13 -41.81
N LEU A 213 -21.09 -26.56 -41.41
CA LEU A 213 -21.51 -26.57 -40.02
C LEU A 213 -20.68 -27.52 -39.16
N ILE A 214 -20.37 -28.72 -39.69
CA ILE A 214 -19.50 -29.67 -38.99
C ILE A 214 -18.14 -29.04 -38.72
N ALA A 215 -17.54 -28.42 -39.75
CA ALA A 215 -16.29 -27.68 -39.62
C ALA A 215 -16.41 -26.53 -38.61
N ARG A 216 -17.45 -25.69 -38.73
CA ARG A 216 -17.73 -24.55 -37.83
C ARG A 216 -17.89 -24.93 -36.37
N SER A 217 -18.39 -26.13 -36.12
CA SER A 217 -18.67 -26.59 -34.76
C SER A 217 -17.43 -26.59 -33.88
N HIS A 218 -16.21 -26.73 -34.42
CA HIS A 218 -15.01 -26.81 -33.59
C HIS A 218 -14.80 -25.56 -32.70
N GLY A 219 -15.15 -24.37 -33.20
CA GLY A 219 -15.04 -23.10 -32.49
C GLY A 219 -16.35 -22.49 -31.99
N LYS A 220 -17.47 -23.22 -32.03
CA LYS A 220 -18.78 -22.76 -31.52
C LYS A 220 -19.25 -23.61 -30.33
N ASP A 221 -20.27 -23.19 -29.61
CA ASP A 221 -20.96 -24.04 -28.65
C ASP A 221 -21.66 -25.21 -29.36
N LEU A 222 -21.39 -26.46 -28.94
CA LEU A 222 -21.93 -27.64 -29.59
C LEU A 222 -23.47 -27.68 -29.55
N ARG A 223 -24.10 -27.27 -28.44
CA ARG A 223 -25.56 -27.29 -28.31
C ARG A 223 -26.19 -26.29 -29.27
N LYS A 224 -25.60 -25.09 -29.43
CA LYS A 224 -26.08 -24.13 -30.43
C LYS A 224 -26.04 -24.69 -31.87
N CYS A 225 -25.01 -25.48 -32.20
CA CYS A 225 -24.95 -26.15 -33.50
C CYS A 225 -26.03 -27.24 -33.64
N VAL A 226 -26.33 -27.98 -32.57
CA VAL A 226 -27.41 -28.97 -32.54
C VAL A 226 -28.79 -28.31 -32.67
N ASP A 227 -29.02 -27.20 -31.97
CA ASP A 227 -30.26 -26.42 -32.05
C ASP A 227 -30.47 -25.88 -33.47
N TYR A 228 -29.40 -25.44 -34.14
CA TYR A 228 -29.43 -25.04 -35.54
C TYR A 228 -29.81 -26.19 -36.48
N ILE A 229 -29.29 -27.41 -36.27
CA ILE A 229 -29.71 -28.57 -37.07
C ILE A 229 -31.21 -28.82 -36.87
N GLU A 230 -31.70 -28.76 -35.63
CA GLU A 230 -33.14 -28.94 -35.34
C GLU A 230 -34.00 -27.84 -35.98
N SER A 231 -33.55 -26.58 -35.98
CA SER A 231 -34.32 -25.49 -36.58
C SER A 231 -34.40 -25.58 -38.11
N ILE A 232 -33.33 -26.04 -38.78
CA ILE A 232 -33.26 -26.11 -40.24
C ILE A 232 -33.86 -27.42 -40.79
N TYR A 233 -33.58 -28.55 -40.15
CA TYR A 233 -33.94 -29.89 -40.65
C TYR A 233 -35.07 -30.56 -39.85
N GLY A 234 -35.60 -29.88 -38.83
CA GLY A 234 -36.65 -30.39 -37.95
C GLY A 234 -36.14 -31.40 -36.91
N ARG A 235 -37.00 -31.72 -35.95
CA ARG A 235 -36.67 -32.60 -34.82
C ARG A 235 -36.25 -34.01 -35.24
N GLU A 236 -36.80 -34.54 -36.32
CA GLU A 236 -36.44 -35.85 -36.87
C GLU A 236 -35.05 -35.82 -37.53
N GLY A 237 -34.70 -34.71 -38.19
CA GLY A 237 -33.40 -34.46 -38.81
C GLY A 237 -32.30 -34.07 -37.84
N ARG A 238 -32.60 -33.88 -36.54
CA ARG A 238 -31.63 -33.49 -35.50
C ARG A 238 -30.47 -34.47 -35.32
N ARG A 239 -30.69 -35.75 -35.64
CA ARG A 239 -29.70 -36.83 -35.48
C ARG A 239 -28.89 -37.09 -36.74
N CYS A 240 -29.61 -37.24 -37.86
CA CYS A 240 -29.04 -37.63 -39.13
C CYS A 240 -29.62 -36.77 -40.27
N PRO A 241 -29.31 -35.46 -40.33
CA PRO A 241 -29.74 -34.64 -41.47
C PRO A 241 -29.20 -35.25 -42.77
N PHE A 242 -30.08 -35.45 -43.76
CA PHE A 242 -29.77 -36.15 -45.01
C PHE A 242 -29.17 -37.56 -44.84
N GLY A 243 -29.45 -38.24 -43.72
CA GLY A 243 -28.88 -39.56 -43.42
C GLY A 243 -27.43 -39.55 -42.94
N VAL A 244 -26.87 -38.37 -42.64
CA VAL A 244 -25.48 -38.19 -42.17
C VAL A 244 -25.48 -37.86 -40.70
N HIS A 245 -24.65 -38.52 -39.90
CA HIS A 245 -24.53 -38.35 -38.45
C HIS A 245 -23.82 -37.04 -38.06
N ALA A 246 -24.31 -35.90 -38.54
CA ALA A 246 -23.64 -34.60 -38.44
C ALA A 246 -23.24 -34.24 -37.01
N THR A 247 -24.07 -34.51 -36.00
CA THR A 247 -23.71 -34.23 -34.60
C THR A 247 -22.59 -35.12 -34.07
N TYR A 248 -22.55 -36.39 -34.45
CA TYR A 248 -21.42 -37.26 -34.13
C TYR A 248 -20.13 -36.76 -34.80
N LEU A 249 -20.21 -36.35 -36.07
CA LEU A 249 -19.07 -35.81 -36.81
C LEU A 249 -18.55 -34.49 -36.21
N MET A 250 -19.44 -33.61 -35.72
CA MET A 250 -19.06 -32.41 -34.96
C MET A 250 -18.26 -32.78 -33.71
N ILE A 251 -18.75 -33.76 -32.94
CA ILE A 251 -18.08 -34.25 -31.72
C ILE A 251 -16.71 -34.85 -32.06
N LEU A 252 -16.65 -35.67 -33.10
CA LEU A 252 -15.43 -36.32 -33.55
C LEU A 252 -14.37 -35.28 -33.93
N LEU A 253 -14.73 -34.27 -34.74
CA LEU A 253 -13.81 -33.20 -35.14
C LEU A 253 -13.30 -32.43 -33.92
N ARG A 254 -14.20 -32.04 -33.01
CA ARG A 254 -13.84 -31.30 -31.79
C ARG A 254 -12.81 -32.05 -30.95
N ILE A 255 -13.04 -33.34 -30.69
CA ILE A 255 -12.14 -34.13 -29.85
C ILE A 255 -10.84 -34.45 -30.59
N ALA A 256 -10.90 -34.74 -31.89
CA ALA A 256 -9.72 -35.01 -32.71
C ALA A 256 -8.80 -33.78 -32.85
N ASP A 257 -9.37 -32.58 -32.88
CA ASP A 257 -8.60 -31.33 -32.89
C ASP A 257 -7.86 -31.07 -31.56
N TYR A 258 -8.46 -31.47 -30.43
CA TYR A 258 -7.79 -31.43 -29.12
C TYR A 258 -6.66 -32.47 -28.98
N ILE A 259 -6.83 -33.66 -29.56
CA ILE A 259 -5.94 -34.81 -29.36
C ILE A 259 -5.21 -35.11 -30.68
N GLN A 260 -4.01 -34.58 -30.84
CA GLN A 260 -3.20 -34.91 -32.02
C GLN A 260 -2.32 -36.13 -31.75
N ILE A 261 -2.60 -37.24 -32.41
CA ILE A 261 -1.82 -38.49 -32.25
C ILE A 261 -0.73 -38.57 -33.33
N ASP A 262 0.54 -38.48 -32.92
CA ASP A 262 1.69 -38.73 -33.80
C ASP A 262 2.33 -40.10 -33.48
N ASN A 263 2.60 -40.88 -34.54
CA ASN A 263 3.25 -42.20 -34.50
C ASN A 263 4.75 -42.13 -34.83
N THR A 264 5.30 -40.95 -35.12
CA THR A 264 6.72 -40.77 -35.41
C THR A 264 7.53 -40.66 -34.12
N ARG A 265 8.63 -41.42 -34.05
CA ARG A 265 9.45 -41.67 -32.84
C ARG A 265 10.16 -40.45 -32.23
N VAL A 266 9.79 -39.22 -32.61
CA VAL A 266 10.45 -37.99 -32.14
C VAL A 266 9.57 -37.17 -31.20
N TYR A 267 8.23 -37.23 -31.31
CA TYR A 267 7.32 -36.68 -30.30
C TYR A 267 6.10 -37.60 -30.16
N LYS A 268 5.98 -38.27 -29.01
CA LYS A 268 4.76 -39.01 -28.64
C LYS A 268 3.60 -38.01 -28.58
N THR A 269 2.47 -38.30 -29.23
CA THR A 269 1.12 -37.69 -29.06
C THR A 269 1.06 -36.28 -28.42
N SER A 270 0.58 -35.30 -29.18
CA SER A 270 0.39 -33.91 -28.73
C SER A 270 -1.05 -33.68 -28.23
N LEU A 271 -1.21 -32.85 -27.19
CA LEU A 271 -2.50 -32.30 -26.76
C LEU A 271 -2.50 -30.79 -26.99
N LYS A 272 -3.51 -30.27 -27.66
CA LYS A 272 -3.68 -28.83 -27.93
C LYS A 272 -4.83 -28.25 -27.11
N SER A 273 -4.82 -26.93 -26.93
CA SER A 273 -5.96 -26.18 -26.37
C SER A 273 -6.65 -25.35 -27.46
N LYS A 274 -7.98 -25.27 -27.44
CA LYS A 274 -8.77 -24.35 -28.30
C LYS A 274 -8.43 -22.88 -28.13
N THR A 275 -7.94 -22.46 -26.97
CA THR A 275 -7.65 -21.04 -26.67
C THR A 275 -6.27 -20.59 -27.13
N PHE A 276 -5.40 -21.52 -27.51
CA PHE A 276 -3.97 -21.27 -27.70
C PHE A 276 -3.56 -21.83 -29.05
N SER A 277 -3.84 -21.04 -30.08
CA SER A 277 -3.54 -21.39 -31.45
C SER A 277 -2.26 -20.70 -31.90
N SER A 278 -1.27 -20.39 -31.04
CA SER A 278 0.02 -19.81 -31.49
C SER A 278 1.16 -20.81 -31.26
N PRO A 279 1.44 -21.70 -32.25
CA PRO A 279 2.37 -22.82 -32.11
C PRO A 279 3.82 -22.43 -31.76
N VAL A 280 4.18 -21.14 -31.81
CA VAL A 280 5.53 -20.61 -31.54
C VAL A 280 5.57 -19.78 -30.26
N SER A 281 4.49 -19.74 -29.47
CA SER A 281 4.59 -19.25 -28.11
C SER A 281 5.54 -20.17 -27.35
N SER A 282 6.64 -19.62 -26.84
CA SER A 282 7.60 -20.35 -25.99
C SER A 282 6.91 -21.12 -24.85
N ILE A 283 5.73 -20.66 -24.41
CA ILE A 283 4.92 -21.26 -23.36
C ILE A 283 4.17 -22.50 -23.87
N GLU A 284 3.72 -22.55 -25.13
CA GLU A 284 3.11 -23.74 -25.74
C GLU A 284 4.15 -24.84 -25.95
N HIS A 285 5.31 -24.47 -26.51
CA HIS A 285 6.41 -25.42 -26.69
C HIS A 285 6.86 -26.02 -25.35
N LYS A 286 7.02 -25.19 -24.31
CA LYS A 286 7.33 -25.67 -22.95
C LYS A 286 6.25 -26.58 -22.38
N ALA A 287 4.97 -26.36 -22.69
CA ALA A 287 3.87 -27.21 -22.23
C ALA A 287 3.91 -28.58 -22.89
N HIS A 288 4.16 -28.64 -24.20
CA HIS A 288 4.36 -29.91 -24.90
C HIS A 288 5.57 -30.67 -24.37
N LEU A 289 6.71 -30.00 -24.13
CA LEU A 289 7.89 -30.62 -23.55
C LEU A 289 7.68 -31.11 -22.10
N ALA A 290 6.66 -30.63 -21.40
CA ALA A 290 6.32 -31.07 -20.06
C ALA A 290 5.41 -32.32 -20.04
N ILE A 291 4.86 -32.74 -21.19
CA ILE A 291 4.07 -33.97 -21.30
C ILE A 291 5.03 -35.12 -21.66
N ASP A 292 5.16 -36.10 -20.77
CA ASP A 292 6.10 -37.21 -20.94
C ASP A 292 5.52 -38.37 -21.75
N ASN A 293 4.25 -38.69 -21.49
CA ASN A 293 3.58 -39.82 -22.11
C ASN A 293 2.05 -39.67 -22.05
N ILE A 294 1.39 -40.18 -23.09
CA ILE A 294 -0.07 -40.34 -23.13
C ILE A 294 -0.36 -41.83 -23.31
N ASP A 295 -1.05 -42.41 -22.34
CA ASP A 295 -1.43 -43.81 -22.34
C ASP A 295 -2.92 -43.96 -22.70
N PHE A 296 -3.15 -44.74 -23.76
CA PHE A 296 -4.45 -45.07 -24.31
C PHE A 296 -4.88 -46.51 -24.00
N LYS A 297 -4.03 -47.30 -23.35
CA LYS A 297 -4.21 -48.73 -23.10
C LYS A 297 -4.17 -49.02 -21.60
N TRP A 298 -5.18 -48.54 -20.89
CA TRP A 298 -5.36 -48.86 -19.48
C TRP A 298 -6.23 -50.11 -19.30
N GLN A 299 -5.70 -51.15 -18.64
CA GLN A 299 -6.38 -52.46 -18.55
C GLN A 299 -7.68 -52.41 -17.75
N ASP A 300 -7.71 -51.62 -16.68
CA ASP A 300 -8.88 -51.52 -15.80
C ASP A 300 -9.97 -50.58 -16.33
N ASP A 301 -9.65 -49.78 -17.34
CA ASP A 301 -10.55 -48.75 -17.86
C ASP A 301 -10.22 -48.37 -19.32
N PRO A 302 -10.87 -49.03 -20.29
CA PRO A 302 -10.59 -48.83 -21.71
C PRO A 302 -11.10 -47.48 -22.26
N GLU A 303 -11.95 -46.75 -21.52
CA GLU A 303 -12.51 -45.44 -21.93
C GLU A 303 -11.69 -44.25 -21.40
N ARG A 304 -10.49 -44.49 -20.84
CA ARG A 304 -9.65 -43.47 -20.22
C ARG A 304 -8.38 -43.16 -21.01
N ILE A 305 -8.09 -41.87 -21.06
CA ILE A 305 -6.79 -41.33 -21.44
C ILE A 305 -6.05 -40.97 -20.16
N PHE A 306 -4.87 -41.55 -19.96
CA PHE A 306 -3.99 -41.17 -18.86
C PHE A 306 -2.80 -40.36 -19.37
N VAL A 307 -2.59 -39.18 -18.81
CA VAL A 307 -1.49 -38.29 -19.20
C VAL A 307 -0.48 -38.18 -18.07
N THR A 308 0.76 -38.56 -18.35
CA THR A 308 1.90 -38.33 -17.47
C THR A 308 2.59 -37.03 -17.89
N ALA A 309 2.71 -36.09 -16.96
CA ALA A 309 3.40 -34.83 -17.18
C ALA A 309 4.33 -34.46 -16.01
N SER A 310 5.43 -33.79 -16.34
CA SER A 310 6.47 -33.32 -15.42
C SER A 310 6.69 -31.81 -15.53
N PRO A 311 5.69 -30.98 -15.16
CA PRO A 311 5.84 -29.53 -15.12
C PRO A 311 6.97 -29.14 -14.16
N LYS A 312 7.83 -28.20 -14.60
CA LYS A 312 9.00 -27.73 -13.83
C LYS A 312 8.69 -26.58 -12.87
N ASP A 313 7.53 -25.95 -13.02
CA ASP A 313 7.12 -24.78 -12.26
C ASP A 313 5.59 -24.74 -12.07
N SER A 314 5.14 -23.91 -11.13
CA SER A 314 3.73 -23.73 -10.81
C SER A 314 2.90 -23.18 -12.00
N PRO A 315 3.36 -22.17 -12.77
CA PRO A 315 2.65 -21.71 -13.97
C PRO A 315 2.36 -22.84 -14.97
N MET A 316 3.34 -23.70 -15.25
CA MET A 316 3.17 -24.82 -16.17
C MET A 316 2.21 -25.88 -15.60
N PHE A 317 2.32 -26.18 -14.30
CA PHE A 317 1.40 -27.11 -13.62
C PHE A 317 -0.06 -26.66 -13.78
N LEU A 318 -0.36 -25.39 -13.47
CA LEU A 318 -1.71 -24.85 -13.58
C LEU A 318 -2.20 -24.80 -15.04
N LYS A 319 -1.29 -24.48 -15.99
CA LYS A 319 -1.61 -24.49 -17.42
C LYS A 319 -2.02 -25.88 -17.90
N LEU A 320 -1.26 -26.92 -17.56
CA LEU A 320 -1.59 -28.31 -17.92
C LEU A 320 -2.88 -28.79 -17.25
N LYS A 321 -3.08 -28.45 -15.96
CA LYS A 321 -4.32 -28.77 -15.25
C LYS A 321 -5.55 -28.13 -15.91
N LYS A 322 -5.43 -26.89 -16.38
CA LYS A 322 -6.48 -26.22 -17.16
C LYS A 322 -6.73 -26.93 -18.49
N LEU A 323 -5.68 -27.26 -19.23
CA LEU A 323 -5.78 -28.01 -20.48
C LEU A 323 -6.55 -29.33 -20.30
N PHE A 324 -6.19 -30.14 -19.31
CA PHE A 324 -6.87 -31.42 -19.05
C PHE A 324 -8.33 -31.23 -18.62
N LYS A 325 -8.62 -30.17 -17.85
CA LYS A 325 -9.99 -29.81 -17.49
C LYS A 325 -10.81 -29.38 -18.71
N ASP A 326 -10.24 -28.61 -19.63
CA ASP A 326 -10.91 -28.16 -20.85
C ASP A 326 -11.21 -29.35 -21.79
N ILE A 327 -10.27 -30.30 -21.91
CA ILE A 327 -10.48 -31.56 -22.66
C ILE A 327 -11.58 -32.41 -22.00
N GLN A 328 -11.55 -32.57 -20.66
CA GLN A 328 -12.59 -33.31 -19.94
C GLN A 328 -13.97 -32.68 -20.15
N TYR A 329 -14.07 -31.35 -20.09
CA TYR A 329 -15.32 -30.63 -20.34
C TYR A 329 -15.89 -30.92 -21.74
N GLU A 330 -15.04 -30.98 -22.75
CA GLU A 330 -15.45 -31.31 -24.12
C GLU A 330 -15.87 -32.77 -24.27
N LEU A 331 -15.21 -33.70 -23.58
CA LEU A 331 -15.67 -35.09 -23.48
C LEU A 331 -17.04 -35.18 -22.78
N ASP A 332 -17.22 -34.50 -21.65
CA ASP A 332 -18.47 -34.54 -20.87
C ASP A 332 -19.66 -34.02 -21.69
N ILE A 333 -19.50 -32.88 -22.38
CA ILE A 333 -20.55 -32.34 -23.25
C ILE A 333 -20.84 -33.29 -24.41
N SER A 334 -19.79 -33.82 -25.04
CA SER A 334 -19.93 -34.74 -26.16
C SER A 334 -20.73 -35.98 -25.77
N TRP A 335 -20.40 -36.59 -24.63
CA TRP A 335 -21.13 -37.74 -24.10
C TRP A 335 -22.57 -37.39 -23.72
N ALA A 336 -22.81 -36.22 -23.12
CA ALA A 336 -24.16 -35.77 -22.80
C ALA A 336 -25.03 -35.61 -24.06
N VAL A 337 -24.49 -35.00 -25.11
CA VAL A 337 -25.19 -34.81 -26.40
C VAL A 337 -25.40 -36.14 -27.12
N LEU A 338 -24.41 -37.04 -27.14
CA LEU A 338 -24.59 -38.39 -27.73
C LEU A 338 -25.63 -39.21 -26.97
N GLY A 339 -25.66 -39.11 -25.64
CA GLY A 339 -26.68 -39.76 -24.80
C GLY A 339 -28.08 -39.22 -25.08
N GLU A 340 -28.22 -37.90 -25.20
CA GLU A 340 -29.49 -37.23 -25.52
C GLU A 340 -30.03 -37.65 -26.90
N LEU A 341 -29.17 -37.66 -27.92
CA LEU A 341 -29.58 -37.90 -29.31
C LEU A 341 -29.70 -39.38 -29.68
N TYR A 342 -28.79 -40.22 -29.21
CA TYR A 342 -28.70 -41.62 -29.61
C TYR A 342 -29.02 -42.59 -28.47
N GLY A 343 -29.52 -42.11 -27.32
CA GLY A 343 -29.81 -42.94 -26.14
C GLY A 343 -30.89 -44.00 -26.34
N TYR A 344 -31.86 -43.77 -27.24
CA TYR A 344 -32.95 -44.72 -27.56
C TYR A 344 -32.57 -45.74 -28.66
N VAL A 345 -31.47 -45.50 -29.41
CA VAL A 345 -31.05 -46.37 -30.51
C VAL A 345 -30.45 -47.66 -29.95
N GLY A 346 -30.63 -48.78 -30.67
CA GLY A 346 -30.03 -50.07 -30.31
C GLY A 346 -28.50 -49.97 -30.22
N ASP A 347 -27.89 -50.77 -29.34
CA ASP A 347 -26.49 -50.54 -28.92
C ASP A 347 -25.46 -50.75 -30.06
N SER A 348 -25.83 -51.48 -31.11
CA SER A 348 -25.03 -51.73 -32.33
C SER A 348 -25.14 -50.64 -33.41
N GLU A 349 -26.19 -49.81 -33.38
CA GLU A 349 -26.40 -48.70 -34.33
C GLU A 349 -26.05 -47.34 -33.70
N LYS A 350 -25.74 -47.33 -32.41
CA LYS A 350 -25.42 -46.11 -31.67
C LYS A 350 -23.98 -45.67 -31.95
N PRO A 351 -23.75 -44.46 -32.49
CA PRO A 351 -22.40 -43.96 -32.68
C PRO A 351 -21.75 -43.65 -31.32
N LYS A 352 -20.57 -44.24 -31.10
CA LYS A 352 -19.78 -44.17 -29.87
C LYS A 352 -18.40 -43.59 -30.17
N ILE A 353 -17.87 -42.83 -29.20
CA ILE A 353 -16.47 -42.41 -29.15
C ILE A 353 -15.74 -43.26 -28.12
N LYS A 354 -14.47 -43.56 -28.38
CA LYS A 354 -13.70 -44.53 -27.60
C LYS A 354 -13.41 -44.09 -26.17
N TYR A 355 -13.21 -42.79 -25.93
CA TYR A 355 -12.80 -42.28 -24.62
C TYR A 355 -13.88 -41.38 -24.01
N ARG A 356 -13.99 -41.45 -22.68
CA ARG A 356 -14.93 -40.71 -21.85
C ARG A 356 -14.26 -39.82 -20.82
N ARG A 357 -13.03 -40.15 -20.41
CA ARG A 357 -12.32 -39.37 -19.40
C ARG A 357 -10.83 -39.22 -19.68
N ILE A 358 -10.30 -38.08 -19.27
CA ILE A 358 -8.87 -37.79 -19.20
C ILE A 358 -8.48 -37.58 -17.74
N THR A 359 -7.34 -38.12 -17.34
CA THR A 359 -6.81 -37.98 -15.98
C THR A 359 -5.31 -37.89 -16.01
N SER A 360 -4.69 -37.38 -14.94
CA SER A 360 -3.24 -37.19 -14.92
C SER A 360 -2.62 -37.52 -13.56
N ASN A 361 -1.30 -37.76 -13.55
CA ASN A 361 -0.51 -37.75 -12.32
C ASN A 361 -0.59 -36.40 -11.58
N LEU A 362 -0.88 -35.30 -12.29
CA LEU A 362 -1.10 -33.97 -11.69
C LEU A 362 -2.29 -33.91 -10.72
N ASP A 363 -3.21 -34.88 -10.79
CA ASP A 363 -4.38 -34.98 -9.92
C ASP A 363 -4.08 -35.72 -8.60
N THR A 364 -2.84 -36.24 -8.44
CA THR A 364 -2.46 -37.04 -7.27
C THR A 364 -1.73 -36.21 -6.21
N ASN A 365 -2.15 -36.34 -4.94
CA ASN A 365 -1.52 -35.64 -3.82
C ASN A 365 -0.04 -36.00 -3.65
N LEU A 366 0.33 -37.26 -3.91
CA LEU A 366 1.72 -37.74 -3.84
C LEU A 366 2.62 -36.98 -4.82
N PHE A 367 2.19 -36.83 -6.08
CA PHE A 367 2.94 -36.07 -7.08
C PHE A 367 3.11 -34.61 -6.66
N VAL A 368 2.01 -33.96 -6.23
CA VAL A 368 2.00 -32.56 -5.80
C VAL A 368 2.94 -32.30 -4.62
N GLN A 369 2.97 -33.20 -3.63
CA GLN A 369 3.83 -33.04 -2.45
C GLN A 369 5.33 -33.18 -2.79
N GLN A 370 5.68 -34.03 -3.76
CA GLN A 370 7.06 -34.28 -4.19
C GLN A 370 7.66 -33.17 -5.06
N GLN A 371 6.86 -32.21 -5.53
CA GLN A 371 7.39 -31.12 -6.35
C GLN A 371 8.20 -30.13 -5.53
N ASP A 372 9.28 -29.62 -6.13
CA ASP A 372 10.09 -28.54 -5.58
C ASP A 372 9.36 -27.18 -5.62
N TYR A 373 8.29 -27.06 -6.39
CA TYR A 373 7.42 -25.88 -6.42
C TYR A 373 6.09 -26.14 -5.71
N VAL A 374 5.39 -25.07 -5.36
CA VAL A 374 4.05 -25.15 -4.80
C VAL A 374 3.02 -25.16 -5.93
N ALA A 375 2.31 -26.28 -6.07
CA ALA A 375 1.33 -26.52 -7.14
C ALA A 375 -0.02 -25.81 -6.88
N ASP A 376 0.02 -24.50 -6.64
CA ASP A 376 -1.13 -23.66 -6.33
C ASP A 376 -1.00 -22.28 -7.00
N SER A 377 -2.09 -21.54 -7.10
CA SER A 377 -2.13 -20.23 -7.72
C SER A 377 -1.71 -19.13 -6.74
N PHE A 378 -0.64 -18.42 -7.08
CA PHE A 378 -0.12 -17.27 -6.35
C PHE A 378 -0.08 -16.09 -7.30
N LEU A 379 -0.81 -15.03 -6.97
CA LEU A 379 -0.86 -13.79 -7.72
C LEU A 379 -1.21 -12.67 -6.75
N PHE A 380 -0.85 -11.43 -7.08
CA PHE A 380 -1.28 -10.29 -6.29
C PHE A 380 -2.80 -10.15 -6.43
N LYS A 381 -3.56 -10.53 -5.38
CA LYS A 381 -5.02 -10.53 -5.41
C LYS A 381 -5.55 -9.09 -5.27
N THR A 382 -5.69 -8.39 -6.39
CA THR A 382 -6.24 -7.02 -6.46
C THR A 382 -6.90 -6.74 -7.81
N ASN A 383 -7.70 -5.67 -7.91
CA ASN A 383 -7.98 -5.06 -9.21
C ASN A 383 -6.73 -4.28 -9.65
N ASP A 384 -6.19 -4.55 -10.85
CA ASP A 384 -4.91 -4.02 -11.34
C ASP A 384 -4.83 -2.47 -11.32
N GLU A 385 -5.96 -1.78 -11.44
CA GLU A 385 -6.03 -0.31 -11.36
C GLU A 385 -5.85 0.21 -9.92
N ILE A 386 -6.25 -0.57 -8.91
CA ILE A 386 -6.27 -0.14 -7.51
C ILE A 386 -4.86 -0.07 -6.91
N ILE A 387 -3.93 -0.96 -7.28
CA ILE A 387 -2.56 -0.91 -6.72
C ILE A 387 -1.84 0.40 -7.10
N LYS A 388 -1.90 0.78 -8.40
CA LYS A 388 -1.30 2.02 -8.90
C LYS A 388 -1.99 3.26 -8.32
N LEU A 389 -3.29 3.15 -8.02
CA LEU A 389 -4.09 4.20 -7.39
C LEU A 389 -3.97 4.27 -5.86
N LEU A 390 -3.44 3.24 -5.20
CA LEU A 390 -3.27 3.22 -3.74
C LEU A 390 -1.86 3.64 -3.32
N VAL A 391 -0.79 3.07 -3.89
CA VAL A 391 0.55 3.27 -3.30
C VAL A 391 1.11 4.67 -3.56
N ALA A 392 1.18 5.10 -4.84
CA ALA A 392 1.76 6.39 -5.20
C ALA A 392 0.92 7.59 -4.72
N PRO A 393 -0.43 7.56 -4.74
CA PRO A 393 -1.22 8.63 -4.14
C PRO A 393 -1.18 8.67 -2.60
N LEU A 394 -0.94 7.55 -1.91
CA LEU A 394 -0.85 7.52 -0.44
C LEU A 394 0.50 7.99 0.10
N TYR A 395 1.60 7.68 -0.59
CA TYR A 395 2.96 7.91 -0.09
C TYR A 395 3.78 8.89 -0.95
N GLY A 396 3.28 9.28 -2.12
CA GLY A 396 4.11 9.90 -3.16
C GLY A 396 5.08 8.88 -3.77
N ASP A 397 6.11 9.38 -4.47
CA ASP A 397 7.21 8.56 -5.00
C ASP A 397 8.42 8.47 -4.04
N ASP A 398 8.17 8.66 -2.74
CA ASP A 398 9.21 8.69 -1.70
C ASP A 398 9.55 7.28 -1.20
N ILE A 399 10.80 6.85 -1.44
CA ILE A 399 11.28 5.50 -1.08
C ILE A 399 11.27 5.24 0.43
N THR A 400 11.35 6.28 1.25
CA THR A 400 11.53 6.14 2.70
C THR A 400 10.30 5.49 3.34
N PHE A 401 9.11 5.69 2.77
CA PHE A 401 7.88 5.00 3.19
C PHE A 401 7.89 3.52 2.80
N GLY A 402 8.50 3.16 1.66
CA GLY A 402 8.75 1.77 1.30
C GLY A 402 9.60 1.06 2.37
N VAL A 403 10.70 1.71 2.79
CA VAL A 403 11.56 1.20 3.87
C VAL A 403 10.78 1.08 5.18
N ARG A 404 9.97 2.09 5.53
CA ARG A 404 9.17 2.09 6.76
C ARG A 404 8.21 0.91 6.85
N GLU A 405 7.43 0.63 5.81
CA GLU A 405 6.44 -0.45 5.82
C GLU A 405 7.11 -1.84 5.87
N LEU A 406 8.22 -2.02 5.14
CA LEU A 406 9.01 -3.25 5.21
C LEU A 406 9.60 -3.45 6.60
N LEU A 407 10.19 -2.40 7.18
CA LEU A 407 10.75 -2.41 8.52
C LEU A 407 9.69 -2.72 9.59
N GLN A 408 8.49 -2.15 9.46
CA GLN A 408 7.36 -2.47 10.33
C GLN A 408 7.00 -3.96 10.28
N ASN A 409 6.89 -4.55 9.08
CA ASN A 409 6.56 -5.97 8.93
C ASN A 409 7.63 -6.86 9.57
N SER A 410 8.91 -6.52 9.38
CA SER A 410 10.04 -7.23 9.99
C SER A 410 10.03 -7.11 11.53
N ILE A 411 9.77 -5.93 12.08
CA ILE A 411 9.69 -5.72 13.53
C ILE A 411 8.52 -6.51 14.13
N ASP A 412 7.35 -6.47 13.48
CA ASP A 412 6.17 -7.22 13.90
C ASP A 412 6.47 -8.73 13.94
N ALA A 413 7.10 -9.27 12.89
CA ALA A 413 7.49 -10.68 12.82
C ALA A 413 8.49 -11.09 13.91
N CYS A 414 9.47 -10.22 14.22
CA CYS A 414 10.39 -10.42 15.32
C CYS A 414 9.69 -10.40 16.69
N LYS A 415 8.74 -9.48 16.90
CA LYS A 415 7.99 -9.38 18.17
C LYS A 415 7.05 -10.57 18.39
N GLU A 416 6.41 -11.05 17.33
CA GLU A 416 5.60 -12.27 17.36
C GLU A 416 6.45 -13.50 17.73
N ARG A 417 7.63 -13.66 17.12
CA ARG A 417 8.56 -14.73 17.50
C ARG A 417 9.08 -14.57 18.92
N GLU A 418 9.49 -13.36 19.32
CA GLU A 418 10.00 -13.08 20.67
C GLU A 418 8.99 -13.51 21.74
N PHE A 419 7.69 -13.26 21.52
CA PHE A 419 6.63 -13.67 22.43
C PHE A 419 6.50 -15.21 22.53
N LEU A 420 6.53 -15.91 21.40
CA LEU A 420 6.42 -17.37 21.36
C LEU A 420 7.64 -18.04 22.02
N GLU A 421 8.85 -17.60 21.69
CA GLU A 421 10.10 -18.14 22.27
C GLU A 421 10.10 -17.98 23.81
N LYS A 422 9.68 -16.82 24.31
CA LYS A 422 9.51 -16.58 25.75
C LYS A 422 8.47 -17.51 26.39
N THR A 423 7.36 -17.76 25.69
CA THR A 423 6.32 -18.70 26.16
C THR A 423 6.86 -20.13 26.26
N PHE A 424 7.76 -20.52 25.36
CA PHE A 424 8.45 -21.82 25.38
C PHE A 424 9.73 -21.84 26.24
N SER A 425 9.99 -20.78 27.02
CA SER A 425 11.19 -20.64 27.88
C SER A 425 12.53 -20.65 27.14
N ASN A 426 12.53 -20.32 25.85
CA ASN A 426 13.77 -20.10 25.08
C ASN A 426 14.22 -18.64 25.25
N ILE A 427 15.32 -18.44 25.98
CA ILE A 427 15.81 -17.10 26.35
C ILE A 427 16.91 -16.62 25.37
N ASP A 428 17.43 -17.51 24.52
CA ASP A 428 18.59 -17.23 23.66
C ASP A 428 18.21 -16.50 22.35
N TYR A 429 16.91 -16.37 22.05
CA TYR A 429 16.45 -15.66 20.87
C TYR A 429 16.62 -14.13 21.02
N ILE A 430 17.43 -13.53 20.14
CA ILE A 430 17.62 -12.08 20.05
C ILE A 430 16.97 -11.59 18.75
N PRO A 431 15.88 -10.79 18.82
CA PRO A 431 15.22 -10.28 17.62
C PRO A 431 16.10 -9.25 16.90
N GLU A 432 16.39 -9.49 15.63
CA GLU A 432 17.28 -8.67 14.81
C GLU A 432 16.70 -8.46 13.39
N VAL A 433 16.86 -7.23 12.90
CA VAL A 433 16.55 -6.83 11.52
C VAL A 433 17.79 -6.19 10.90
N LYS A 434 18.18 -6.62 9.70
CA LYS A 434 19.26 -6.02 8.91
C LYS A 434 18.69 -5.36 7.67
N VAL A 435 19.05 -4.11 7.42
CA VAL A 435 18.71 -3.36 6.21
C VAL A 435 20.01 -3.00 5.49
N ILE A 436 20.15 -3.43 4.25
CA ILE A 436 21.39 -3.32 3.48
C ILE A 436 21.07 -2.71 2.11
N VAL A 437 21.83 -1.70 1.70
CA VAL A 437 21.84 -1.17 0.34
C VAL A 437 23.23 -1.40 -0.23
N GLU A 438 23.35 -2.23 -1.27
CA GLU A 438 24.65 -2.57 -1.83
C GLU A 438 24.58 -2.91 -3.32
N LYS A 439 25.72 -2.81 -3.99
CA LYS A 439 25.90 -3.26 -5.37
C LYS A 439 26.34 -4.72 -5.36
N GLU A 440 25.71 -5.56 -6.17
CA GLU A 440 26.07 -6.97 -6.34
C GLU A 440 26.90 -7.22 -7.60
N ASP A 441 27.38 -8.46 -7.75
CA ASP A 441 28.23 -8.93 -8.85
C ASP A 441 27.57 -8.79 -10.24
N ASP A 442 26.25 -8.74 -10.28
CA ASP A 442 25.47 -8.54 -11.51
C ASP A 442 25.49 -7.08 -12.01
N GLY A 443 26.14 -6.18 -11.26
CA GLY A 443 26.26 -4.76 -11.58
C GLY A 443 25.06 -3.91 -11.11
N ASN A 444 24.03 -4.50 -10.51
CA ASN A 444 22.85 -3.78 -10.03
C ASN A 444 22.96 -3.44 -8.54
N THR A 445 22.27 -2.38 -8.12
CA THR A 445 22.14 -1.99 -6.72
C THR A 445 20.85 -2.55 -6.14
N TYR A 446 20.94 -3.15 -4.95
CA TYR A 446 19.82 -3.80 -4.27
C TYR A 446 19.60 -3.23 -2.88
N PHE A 447 18.33 -3.05 -2.54
CA PHE A 447 17.85 -2.92 -1.16
C PHE A 447 17.53 -4.32 -0.64
N LYS A 448 18.04 -4.67 0.54
CA LYS A 448 17.77 -5.94 1.22
C LYS A 448 17.30 -5.66 2.63
N ILE A 449 16.23 -6.30 3.05
CA ILE A 449 15.81 -6.35 4.44
C ILE A 449 15.67 -7.80 4.87
N PHE A 450 16.35 -8.15 5.96
CA PHE A 450 16.31 -9.47 6.55
C PHE A 450 15.86 -9.35 8.00
N ASP A 451 14.85 -10.11 8.39
CA ASP A 451 14.48 -10.33 9.79
C ASP A 451 14.64 -11.80 10.16
N ASN A 452 15.04 -12.04 11.41
CA ASN A 452 15.03 -13.37 12.00
C ASN A 452 13.70 -13.67 12.72
N GLY A 453 12.58 -13.12 12.21
CA GLY A 453 11.26 -13.21 12.82
C GLY A 453 10.58 -14.57 12.66
N LEU A 454 9.26 -14.60 12.81
CA LEU A 454 8.46 -15.83 12.74
C LEU A 454 8.50 -16.51 11.36
N GLY A 455 8.73 -15.73 10.30
CA GLY A 455 8.66 -16.18 8.91
C GLY A 455 7.24 -16.53 8.46
N MET A 456 7.09 -16.91 7.19
CA MET A 456 5.79 -17.19 6.57
C MET A 456 5.70 -18.66 6.11
N ASP A 457 4.50 -19.23 6.25
CA ASP A 457 4.11 -20.44 5.54
C ASP A 457 3.37 -20.08 4.23
N ILE A 458 2.89 -21.11 3.53
CA ILE A 458 2.27 -20.94 2.23
C ILE A 458 0.90 -20.24 2.28
N GLU A 459 0.14 -20.45 3.36
CA GLU A 459 -1.16 -19.82 3.56
C GLU A 459 -0.98 -18.34 3.88
N ILE A 460 0.05 -17.99 4.68
CA ILE A 460 0.38 -16.60 4.98
C ILE A 460 0.83 -15.88 3.72
N ILE A 461 1.68 -16.51 2.89
CA ILE A 461 2.11 -15.96 1.61
C ILE A 461 0.89 -15.67 0.72
N LYS A 462 -0.01 -16.65 0.57
CA LYS A 462 -1.16 -16.55 -0.34
C LYS A 462 -2.23 -15.55 0.11
N ASN A 463 -2.58 -15.57 1.40
CA ASN A 463 -3.78 -14.92 1.91
C ASN A 463 -3.51 -13.56 2.57
N TYR A 464 -2.27 -13.25 2.93
CA TYR A 464 -1.92 -11.98 3.56
C TYR A 464 -0.76 -11.27 2.85
N PHE A 465 0.35 -11.94 2.56
CA PHE A 465 1.50 -11.29 1.94
C PHE A 465 1.18 -10.81 0.52
N LEU A 466 0.62 -11.68 -0.34
CA LEU A 466 0.26 -11.33 -1.72
C LEU A 466 -1.16 -10.75 -1.87
N SER A 467 -1.86 -10.49 -0.77
CA SER A 467 -3.26 -10.01 -0.80
C SER A 467 -3.36 -8.60 -0.23
N ALA A 468 -3.61 -7.61 -1.08
CA ALA A 468 -3.72 -6.23 -0.62
C ALA A 468 -4.97 -6.00 0.23
N GLY A 469 -4.84 -5.26 1.32
CA GLY A 469 -5.91 -5.00 2.29
C GLY A 469 -6.16 -6.14 3.28
N ALA A 470 -5.47 -7.28 3.13
CA ALA A 470 -5.58 -8.41 4.03
C ALA A 470 -4.56 -8.29 5.18
N SER A 471 -5.05 -8.02 6.39
CA SER A 471 -4.20 -7.93 7.59
C SER A 471 -4.21 -9.25 8.35
N TYR A 472 -3.05 -9.91 8.47
CA TYR A 472 -2.89 -11.17 9.21
C TYR A 472 -3.33 -11.04 10.68
N ARG A 473 -3.25 -9.84 11.26
CA ARG A 473 -3.74 -9.52 12.61
C ARG A 473 -5.22 -9.85 12.83
N LYS A 474 -6.03 -9.83 11.76
CA LYS A 474 -7.47 -10.12 11.81
C LYS A 474 -7.78 -11.61 11.62
N SER A 475 -6.78 -12.44 11.33
CA SER A 475 -6.95 -13.88 11.12
C SER A 475 -7.26 -14.61 12.42
N LEU A 476 -8.01 -15.72 12.34
CA LEU A 476 -8.29 -16.57 13.50
C LEU A 476 -7.01 -17.18 14.08
N ASP A 477 -6.05 -17.55 13.23
CA ASP A 477 -4.77 -18.13 13.65
C ASP A 477 -3.96 -17.15 14.49
N TRP A 478 -3.89 -15.89 14.06
CA TRP A 478 -3.22 -14.84 14.84
C TRP A 478 -3.96 -14.56 16.15
N GLN A 479 -5.30 -14.44 16.11
CA GLN A 479 -6.08 -14.17 17.32
C GLN A 479 -5.91 -15.27 18.36
N LYS A 480 -5.87 -16.53 17.94
CA LYS A 480 -5.67 -17.68 18.83
C LYS A 480 -4.33 -17.64 19.57
N ASP A 481 -3.26 -17.22 18.89
CA ASP A 481 -1.91 -17.22 19.45
C ASP A 481 -1.60 -15.92 20.25
N PHE A 482 -2.28 -14.80 19.96
CA PHE A 482 -1.89 -13.47 20.43
C PHE A 482 -3.00 -12.59 21.03
N ILE A 483 -4.19 -13.15 21.27
CA ILE A 483 -5.27 -12.50 22.02
C ILE A 483 -5.54 -13.30 23.30
N ASP A 484 -5.68 -12.61 24.43
CA ASP A 484 -6.05 -13.21 25.70
C ASP A 484 -7.57 -13.46 25.85
N ASP A 485 -7.96 -14.11 26.95
CA ASP A 485 -9.37 -14.42 27.24
C ASP A 485 -10.26 -13.17 27.39
N GLU A 486 -9.67 -11.99 27.59
CA GLU A 486 -10.38 -10.70 27.68
C GLU A 486 -10.49 -10.00 26.31
N GLY A 487 -9.97 -10.59 25.24
CA GLY A 487 -9.99 -10.02 23.89
C GLY A 487 -8.90 -8.97 23.64
N LYS A 488 -7.86 -8.89 24.48
CA LYS A 488 -6.76 -7.92 24.34
C LYS A 488 -5.54 -8.57 23.68
N ALA A 489 -4.84 -7.77 22.88
CA ALA A 489 -3.62 -8.21 22.23
C ALA A 489 -2.44 -8.25 23.22
N ILE A 490 -1.82 -9.41 23.35
CA ILE A 490 -0.68 -9.64 24.26
C ILE A 490 0.68 -9.37 23.60
N VAL A 491 0.71 -9.24 22.27
CA VAL A 491 1.90 -8.87 21.49
C VAL A 491 1.76 -7.50 20.84
N ARG A 492 2.88 -6.79 20.70
CA ARG A 492 2.99 -5.53 19.96
C ARG A 492 3.00 -5.80 18.46
N ARG A 493 2.04 -5.22 17.74
CA ARG A 493 1.99 -5.26 16.28
C ARG A 493 1.53 -3.94 15.69
N SER A 494 2.34 -3.36 14.82
CA SER A 494 2.15 -2.05 14.22
C SER A 494 1.35 -2.10 12.91
N GLY A 495 1.44 -3.20 12.16
CA GLY A 495 0.70 -3.42 10.92
C GLY A 495 -0.81 -3.54 11.14
N ARG A 496 -1.60 -2.70 10.46
CA ARG A 496 -3.07 -2.65 10.60
C ARG A 496 -3.84 -2.93 9.30
N PHE A 497 -3.32 -2.45 8.16
CA PHE A 497 -4.12 -2.28 6.94
C PHE A 497 -3.81 -3.28 5.81
N GLY A 498 -2.71 -4.03 5.87
CA GLY A 498 -2.41 -5.08 4.87
C GLY A 498 -1.98 -4.57 3.49
N VAL A 499 -1.35 -3.40 3.40
CA VAL A 499 -0.82 -2.84 2.13
C VAL A 499 0.71 -2.78 2.07
N GLY A 500 1.39 -3.26 3.11
CA GLY A 500 2.82 -2.97 3.36
C GLY A 500 3.81 -3.62 2.40
N ILE A 501 3.46 -4.68 1.66
CA ILE A 501 4.36 -5.20 0.62
C ILE A 501 4.29 -4.38 -0.67
N LEU A 502 3.17 -3.71 -0.94
CA LEU A 502 3.00 -2.97 -2.19
C LEU A 502 3.86 -1.69 -2.20
N SER A 503 4.16 -1.12 -1.03
CA SER A 503 5.10 -0.02 -0.89
C SER A 503 6.56 -0.42 -1.18
N ALA A 504 6.89 -1.71 -1.23
CA ALA A 504 8.18 -2.18 -1.72
C ALA A 504 8.44 -1.73 -3.17
N PHE A 505 7.37 -1.58 -3.97
CA PHE A 505 7.46 -1.10 -5.35
C PHE A 505 7.74 0.40 -5.47
N LEU A 506 7.78 1.15 -4.36
CA LEU A 506 8.37 2.50 -4.32
C LEU A 506 9.89 2.44 -4.44
N ILE A 507 10.53 1.36 -3.99
CA ILE A 507 11.99 1.19 -4.05
C ILE A 507 12.43 0.66 -5.42
N GLY A 508 11.66 -0.26 -6.01
CA GLY A 508 11.93 -0.78 -7.35
C GLY A 508 10.90 -1.78 -7.86
N LYS A 509 10.99 -2.10 -9.15
CA LYS A 509 9.91 -2.80 -9.90
C LYS A 509 9.81 -4.31 -9.62
N GLU A 510 10.84 -4.92 -9.06
CA GLU A 510 10.91 -6.37 -8.85
C GLU A 510 11.39 -6.70 -7.44
N ILE A 511 10.67 -7.60 -6.78
CA ILE A 511 10.98 -8.13 -5.45
C ILE A 511 11.40 -9.59 -5.54
N PHE A 512 12.34 -9.98 -4.69
CA PHE A 512 12.80 -11.34 -4.46
C PHE A 512 12.59 -11.64 -2.98
N VAL A 513 11.85 -12.69 -2.67
CA VAL A 513 11.48 -13.05 -1.30
C VAL A 513 12.02 -14.43 -0.99
N GLN A 514 12.64 -14.56 0.18
CA GLN A 514 12.96 -15.83 0.80
C GLN A 514 12.38 -15.82 2.20
N THR A 515 11.66 -16.85 2.60
CA THR A 515 11.04 -16.89 3.93
C THR A 515 10.97 -18.32 4.43
N LYS A 516 11.18 -18.52 5.73
CA LYS A 516 10.99 -19.80 6.39
C LYS A 516 10.30 -19.56 7.72
N SER A 517 9.12 -20.14 7.87
CA SER A 517 8.47 -20.17 9.17
C SER A 517 9.33 -20.95 10.17
N ALA A 518 9.52 -20.41 11.37
CA ALA A 518 10.23 -21.10 12.45
C ALA A 518 9.57 -22.44 12.86
N LYS A 519 8.31 -22.67 12.43
CA LYS A 519 7.56 -23.92 12.66
C LYS A 519 7.82 -25.00 11.60
N ASN A 520 8.48 -24.67 10.48
CA ASN A 520 8.63 -25.54 9.31
C ASN A 520 10.08 -25.98 9.07
N GLU A 521 10.27 -27.15 8.45
CA GLU A 521 11.60 -27.68 8.12
C GLU A 521 12.27 -26.99 6.92
N PHE A 522 11.47 -26.51 5.97
CA PHE A 522 11.93 -25.83 4.76
C PHE A 522 11.21 -24.49 4.58
N GLY A 523 11.81 -23.61 3.76
CA GLY A 523 11.24 -22.31 3.43
C GLY A 523 10.84 -22.20 1.96
N TYR A 524 10.42 -21.01 1.56
CA TYR A 524 9.94 -20.67 0.23
C TYR A 524 10.76 -19.54 -0.38
N LYS A 525 10.95 -19.60 -1.69
CA LYS A 525 11.57 -18.56 -2.51
C LYS A 525 10.68 -18.21 -3.70
N PHE A 526 10.56 -16.93 -4.00
CA PHE A 526 9.88 -16.47 -5.21
C PHE A 526 10.35 -15.06 -5.59
N SER A 527 10.15 -14.70 -6.86
CA SER A 527 10.24 -13.33 -7.34
C SER A 527 8.89 -12.87 -7.88
N ALA A 528 8.62 -11.58 -7.78
CA ALA A 528 7.39 -11.00 -8.29
C ALA A 528 7.57 -9.53 -8.68
N ASN A 529 6.80 -9.11 -9.66
CA ASN A 529 6.51 -7.71 -9.95
C ASN A 529 4.98 -7.51 -10.02
N LEU A 530 4.53 -6.25 -10.06
CA LEU A 530 3.10 -5.93 -10.10
C LEU A 530 2.36 -6.49 -11.34
N ASN A 531 3.09 -6.83 -12.41
CA ASN A 531 2.54 -7.38 -13.64
C ASN A 531 2.63 -8.92 -13.71
N THR A 532 3.10 -9.58 -12.65
CA THR A 532 3.28 -11.04 -12.63
C THR A 532 1.95 -11.74 -12.43
N GLU A 533 1.45 -12.43 -13.47
CA GLU A 533 0.14 -13.09 -13.45
C GLU A 533 0.11 -14.32 -12.52
N GLN A 534 1.22 -15.06 -12.47
CA GLN A 534 1.38 -16.22 -11.61
C GLN A 534 2.82 -16.26 -11.09
N ILE A 535 2.95 -16.21 -9.78
CA ILE A 535 4.21 -16.22 -9.05
C ILE A 535 4.62 -17.68 -8.85
N ASN A 536 5.85 -18.02 -9.26
CA ASN A 536 6.39 -19.35 -9.03
C ASN A 536 7.03 -19.44 -7.64
N VAL A 537 6.33 -20.08 -6.70
CA VAL A 537 6.82 -20.31 -5.34
C VAL A 537 7.55 -21.64 -5.25
N VAL A 538 8.84 -21.59 -4.91
CA VAL A 538 9.75 -22.75 -4.87
C VAL A 538 10.10 -23.07 -3.41
N LYS A 539 10.02 -24.35 -3.03
CA LYS A 539 10.50 -24.88 -1.76
C LYS A 539 12.02 -24.90 -1.76
N SER A 540 12.63 -24.49 -0.65
CA SER A 540 14.08 -24.49 -0.52
C SER A 540 14.48 -24.89 0.90
N PHE A 541 15.43 -25.81 0.96
CA PHE A 541 16.12 -26.19 2.17
C PHE A 541 17.28 -25.21 2.44
N GLY A 542 17.68 -25.07 3.70
CA GLY A 542 18.81 -24.20 4.09
C GLY A 542 18.53 -22.70 4.08
N ILE A 543 17.26 -22.27 4.11
CA ILE A 543 16.90 -20.88 4.43
C ILE A 543 16.91 -20.72 5.96
N GLU A 544 17.46 -19.62 6.44
CA GLU A 544 17.35 -19.23 7.85
C GLU A 544 15.90 -18.88 8.23
N ASP A 545 15.53 -19.04 9.50
CA ASP A 545 14.21 -18.65 9.97
C ASP A 545 13.99 -17.14 9.80
N GLY A 546 12.77 -16.76 9.43
CA GLY A 546 12.40 -15.36 9.20
C GLY A 546 12.20 -15.05 7.72
N THR A 547 12.45 -13.81 7.32
CA THR A 547 12.19 -13.33 5.95
C THR A 547 13.29 -12.42 5.43
N LEU A 548 13.75 -12.70 4.21
CA LEU A 548 14.59 -11.84 3.39
C LEU A 548 13.76 -11.28 2.23
N ILE A 549 13.67 -9.96 2.10
CA ILE A 549 13.15 -9.28 0.92
C ILE A 549 14.30 -8.51 0.28
N LYS A 550 14.57 -8.82 -0.99
CA LYS A 550 15.56 -8.15 -1.82
C LYS A 550 14.84 -7.45 -2.97
N ILE A 551 15.19 -6.21 -3.25
CA ILE A 551 14.52 -5.35 -4.24
C ILE A 551 15.61 -4.71 -5.09
N ARG A 552 15.49 -4.83 -6.41
CA ARG A 552 16.40 -4.11 -7.32
C ARG A 552 16.01 -2.63 -7.32
N ILE A 553 16.92 -1.75 -6.89
CA ILE A 553 16.66 -0.31 -6.83
C ILE A 553 16.66 0.25 -8.25
N ASP A 554 15.68 1.09 -8.58
CA ASP A 554 15.67 1.82 -9.85
C ASP A 554 16.82 2.85 -9.86
N GLU A 555 17.57 2.97 -10.97
CA GLU A 555 18.80 3.79 -11.04
C GLU A 555 18.60 5.24 -10.57
N GLU A 556 17.46 5.84 -10.92
CA GLU A 556 17.08 7.21 -10.57
C GLU A 556 16.89 7.41 -9.05
N LYS A 557 16.61 6.34 -8.30
CA LYS A 557 16.29 6.35 -6.86
C LYS A 557 17.49 6.07 -5.96
N ILE A 558 18.62 5.66 -6.52
CA ILE A 558 19.85 5.37 -5.74
C ILE A 558 20.29 6.59 -4.94
N CYS A 559 20.22 7.79 -5.56
CA CYS A 559 20.63 9.04 -4.93
C CYS A 559 19.80 9.40 -3.68
N GLU A 560 18.58 8.85 -3.53
CA GLU A 560 17.75 9.09 -2.35
C GLU A 560 18.26 8.36 -1.10
N PHE A 561 18.92 7.21 -1.27
CA PHE A 561 19.57 6.49 -0.17
C PHE A 561 20.87 7.15 0.28
N GLU A 562 21.51 7.93 -0.61
CA GLU A 562 22.81 8.59 -0.40
C GLU A 562 22.69 9.99 0.21
N LYS A 563 21.48 10.50 0.44
CA LYS A 563 21.27 11.81 1.09
C LYS A 563 21.94 11.84 2.47
N ASP A 564 22.64 12.94 2.78
CA ASP A 564 23.44 13.12 4.00
C ASP A 564 22.66 12.91 5.31
N ASP A 565 21.34 13.11 5.29
CA ASP A 565 20.49 12.96 6.47
C ASP A 565 20.09 11.52 6.77
N TYR A 566 20.35 10.58 5.84
CA TYR A 566 19.94 9.17 5.88
C TYR A 566 18.51 8.97 6.40
N GLY A 567 17.56 9.81 5.94
CA GLY A 567 16.18 9.83 6.45
C GLY A 567 15.49 8.46 6.47
N TRP A 568 15.82 7.59 5.51
CA TRP A 568 15.31 6.21 5.40
C TRP A 568 15.65 5.30 6.60
N THR A 569 16.65 5.66 7.42
CA THR A 569 17.06 4.89 8.63
C THR A 569 16.34 5.33 9.91
N LYS A 570 15.57 6.43 9.87
CA LYS A 570 15.02 7.12 11.04
C LYS A 570 13.56 6.79 11.33
N TRP A 571 13.14 5.55 11.04
CA TRP A 571 11.75 5.11 11.22
C TRP A 571 11.49 4.35 12.53
N TYR A 572 12.53 3.81 13.17
CA TYR A 572 12.39 3.00 14.38
C TYR A 572 13.26 3.51 15.53
N THR A 573 12.65 3.77 16.68
CA THR A 573 13.31 4.49 17.79
C THR A 573 13.68 3.63 18.99
N LEU A 574 13.28 2.36 19.05
CA LEU A 574 13.53 1.50 20.22
C LEU A 574 14.81 0.67 20.01
N SER A 575 15.31 0.08 21.10
CA SER A 575 16.49 -0.78 21.11
C SER A 575 16.22 -2.24 20.71
N THR A 576 14.96 -2.69 20.70
CA THR A 576 14.61 -4.10 20.47
C THR A 576 13.30 -4.24 19.69
N PRO A 577 13.31 -4.79 18.46
CA PRO A 577 14.40 -5.53 17.81
C PRO A 577 15.63 -4.67 17.48
N VAL A 578 16.80 -5.30 17.44
CA VAL A 578 18.03 -4.61 17.02
C VAL A 578 17.94 -4.39 15.52
N VAL A 579 18.01 -3.14 15.05
CA VAL A 579 18.01 -2.81 13.63
C VAL A 579 19.37 -2.31 13.20
N LYS A 580 20.00 -2.99 12.25
CA LYS A 580 21.31 -2.64 11.68
C LYS A 580 21.16 -2.14 10.25
N TYR A 581 21.72 -0.97 9.95
CA TYR A 581 21.64 -0.35 8.63
C TYR A 581 23.01 -0.32 7.98
N PHE A 582 23.09 -0.73 6.71
CA PHE A 582 24.32 -0.72 5.93
C PHE A 582 24.10 -0.06 4.57
N LEU A 583 25.01 0.83 4.17
CA LEU A 583 25.03 1.46 2.86
C LEU A 583 26.41 1.28 2.23
N PHE A 584 26.48 0.52 1.15
CA PHE A 584 27.71 0.15 0.45
C PHE A 584 28.80 -0.36 1.39
N GLY A 585 28.41 -1.21 2.35
CA GLY A 585 29.28 -1.79 3.37
C GLY A 585 29.53 -0.92 4.60
N ASN A 586 29.14 0.35 4.59
CA ASN A 586 29.28 1.25 5.74
C ASN A 586 28.07 1.13 6.67
N GLU A 587 28.32 0.90 7.97
CA GLU A 587 27.26 0.88 8.98
C GLU A 587 26.76 2.30 9.28
N ILE A 588 25.44 2.49 9.30
CA ILE A 588 24.78 3.76 9.61
C ILE A 588 24.08 3.63 10.96
N ILE A 589 24.36 4.57 11.86
CA ILE A 589 23.73 4.66 13.18
C ILE A 589 22.74 5.83 13.16
N PRO A 590 21.41 5.58 13.14
CA PRO A 590 20.41 6.64 12.97
C PRO A 590 20.30 7.57 14.17
N TYR A 591 20.52 7.04 15.38
CA TYR A 591 20.36 7.76 16.64
C TYR A 591 21.50 7.46 17.59
N LYS A 592 21.92 8.46 18.37
CA LYS A 592 22.93 8.29 19.43
C LYS A 592 22.43 7.37 20.55
N GLN A 593 21.16 7.51 20.91
CA GLN A 593 20.53 6.73 21.97
C GLN A 593 19.07 6.44 21.61
N PRO A 594 18.63 5.17 21.66
CA PRO A 594 17.24 4.81 21.41
C PRO A 594 16.33 5.22 22.57
N ASN A 595 15.04 5.37 22.29
CA ASN A 595 14.01 5.58 23.30
C ASN A 595 13.82 4.30 24.16
N PRO A 596 13.47 4.44 25.45
CA PRO A 596 13.18 3.29 26.31
C PRO A 596 11.95 2.52 25.83
N ASP A 597 12.01 1.19 25.93
CA ASP A 597 10.87 0.30 25.74
C ASP A 597 9.93 0.33 26.98
N ASN A 598 8.72 -0.22 26.82
CA ASN A 598 7.73 -0.37 27.88
C ASN A 598 8.29 -1.12 29.11
N ASN A 599 9.10 -2.15 28.86
CA ASN A 599 9.65 -3.05 29.86
C ASN A 599 11.00 -2.60 30.44
N ASP A 600 11.59 -1.52 29.92
CA ASP A 600 12.88 -1.04 30.37
C ASP A 600 12.79 -0.33 31.74
N SER A 601 13.90 -0.32 32.46
CA SER A 601 14.05 0.59 33.61
C SER A 601 14.04 2.03 33.11
N LEU A 602 13.01 2.80 33.49
CA LEU A 602 12.79 4.11 32.91
C LEU A 602 13.86 5.12 33.36
N PRO A 603 14.61 5.77 32.43
CA PRO A 603 15.57 6.80 32.79
C PRO A 603 14.91 7.94 33.57
N ILE A 604 15.65 8.61 34.46
CA ILE A 604 15.10 9.66 35.33
C ILE A 604 14.43 10.80 34.54
N THR A 605 14.90 11.06 33.32
CA THR A 605 14.38 12.11 32.42
C THR A 605 13.07 11.73 31.71
N TRP A 606 12.69 10.45 31.73
CA TRP A 606 11.44 9.96 31.15
C TRP A 606 10.37 9.79 32.23
N ASN A 607 9.13 10.08 31.83
CA ASN A 607 7.92 9.89 32.62
C ASN A 607 7.03 8.85 31.98
N SER A 608 6.08 8.33 32.76
CA SER A 608 5.10 7.35 32.32
C SER A 608 3.71 7.74 32.78
N ILE A 609 2.72 7.63 31.89
CA ILE A 609 1.30 7.77 32.21
C ILE A 609 0.56 6.48 31.80
N ASP A 610 -0.48 6.17 32.55
CA ASP A 610 -1.40 5.07 32.27
C ASP A 610 -2.70 5.66 31.71
N SER A 611 -3.23 5.07 30.64
CA SER A 611 -4.50 5.47 30.04
C SER A 611 -5.23 4.25 29.49
N ILE A 612 -6.56 4.29 29.52
CA ILE A 612 -7.41 3.15 29.17
C ILE A 612 -7.18 2.73 27.71
N GLY A 613 -6.92 1.44 27.50
CA GLY A 613 -6.74 0.84 26.18
C GLY A 613 -5.28 0.75 25.71
N TYR A 614 -4.40 1.59 26.23
CA TYR A 614 -2.97 1.56 25.93
C TYR A 614 -2.19 0.71 26.93
N ASN A 615 -1.06 0.15 26.51
CA ASN A 615 -0.19 -0.62 27.39
C ASN A 615 0.64 0.31 28.28
N LYS A 616 1.19 1.39 27.71
CA LYS A 616 1.94 2.43 28.41
C LYS A 616 2.13 3.62 27.49
N ILE A 617 2.23 4.81 28.07
CA ILE A 617 2.62 6.02 27.34
C ILE A 617 3.80 6.63 28.09
N LEU A 618 4.89 6.85 27.38
CA LEU A 618 6.11 7.47 27.91
C LEU A 618 6.29 8.86 27.31
N TRP A 619 6.83 9.80 28.09
CA TRP A 619 7.16 11.12 27.57
C TRP A 619 8.41 11.74 28.20
N THR A 620 9.09 12.62 27.45
CA THR A 620 10.27 13.38 27.94
C THR A 620 10.47 14.70 27.19
N TYR A 621 11.17 15.64 27.85
CA TYR A 621 11.73 16.84 27.21
C TYR A 621 13.24 16.75 26.95
N SER A 622 13.88 15.60 27.24
CA SER A 622 15.32 15.41 27.07
C SER A 622 15.71 15.24 25.60
N ASN A 623 16.65 16.05 25.11
CA ASN A 623 17.16 15.94 23.74
C ASN A 623 18.26 14.87 23.57
N ASN A 624 18.52 14.05 24.59
CA ASN A 624 19.62 13.07 24.57
C ASN A 624 19.30 11.78 23.80
N PHE A 625 18.03 11.57 23.43
CA PHE A 625 17.54 10.35 22.78
C PHE A 625 17.33 10.57 21.28
N THR A 626 16.25 10.01 20.71
CA THR A 626 15.95 10.12 19.27
C THR A 626 15.45 11.51 18.86
N ASN A 627 14.93 12.31 19.80
CA ASN A 627 14.34 13.62 19.55
C ASN A 627 13.13 13.57 18.58
N VAL A 628 12.44 12.43 18.51
CA VAL A 628 11.24 12.24 17.71
C VAL A 628 9.99 12.60 18.54
N LYS A 629 9.12 13.45 17.99
CA LYS A 629 7.95 13.96 18.71
C LYS A 629 6.91 12.91 19.06
N LEU A 630 6.57 12.02 18.13
CA LEU A 630 5.57 10.99 18.36
C LEU A 630 5.99 9.66 17.74
N THR A 631 5.87 8.60 18.53
CA THR A 631 6.06 7.23 18.06
C THR A 631 4.93 6.33 18.56
N CYS A 632 4.56 5.34 17.75
CA CYS A 632 3.63 4.28 18.11
C CYS A 632 4.34 2.93 17.96
N ASN A 633 4.45 2.17 19.05
CA ASN A 633 5.20 0.90 19.11
C ASN A 633 6.65 1.03 18.61
N GLY A 634 7.26 2.20 18.80
CA GLY A 634 8.60 2.51 18.34
C GLY A 634 8.72 3.00 16.90
N ILE A 635 7.62 3.02 16.13
CA ILE A 635 7.61 3.56 14.78
C ILE A 635 7.24 5.05 14.79
N VAL A 636 8.00 5.85 14.05
CA VAL A 636 7.80 7.30 13.94
C VAL A 636 6.47 7.64 13.26
N ILE A 637 5.72 8.56 13.86
CA ILE A 637 4.56 9.22 13.27
C ILE A 637 4.97 10.66 12.91
N PRO A 638 5.13 11.02 11.61
CA PRO A 638 5.64 12.32 11.17
C PRO A 638 4.88 13.57 11.64
N THR A 639 3.62 13.44 12.05
CA THR A 639 2.76 14.59 12.39
C THR A 639 3.24 15.41 13.58
N ASN A 640 3.00 16.72 13.50
CA ASN A 640 3.16 17.64 14.61
C ASN A 640 2.07 17.42 15.67
N VAL A 641 2.49 17.20 16.91
CA VAL A 641 1.64 16.90 18.09
C VAL A 641 0.71 18.07 18.47
N ARG A 642 0.93 19.28 17.90
CA ARG A 642 0.19 20.51 18.19
C ARG A 642 -1.30 20.44 17.86
N ASP A 643 -1.69 19.69 16.83
CA ASP A 643 -3.05 19.78 16.27
C ASP A 643 -4.14 19.02 17.07
N GLY A 644 -3.82 18.47 18.25
CA GLY A 644 -4.84 17.86 19.10
C GLY A 644 -4.49 17.58 20.57
N ILE A 645 -3.23 17.73 20.99
CA ILE A 645 -2.75 17.15 22.27
C ILE A 645 -2.52 18.22 23.36
N LEU A 646 -1.99 19.39 23.00
CA LEU A 646 -1.58 20.42 23.96
C LEU A 646 -2.44 21.70 23.84
N ASN A 647 -3.75 21.58 24.03
CA ASN A 647 -4.61 22.74 24.25
C ASN A 647 -4.40 23.28 25.67
N GLY A 648 -3.54 24.27 25.85
CA GLY A 648 -3.29 24.85 27.19
C GLY A 648 -2.11 25.82 27.29
N LEU A 649 -1.42 25.78 28.43
CA LEU A 649 -0.34 26.71 28.78
C LEU A 649 1.06 26.24 28.34
N ILE A 650 1.16 25.07 27.73
CA ILE A 650 2.43 24.45 27.30
C ILE A 650 2.74 24.90 25.87
N ARG A 651 3.99 25.31 25.62
CA ARG A 651 4.43 25.79 24.29
C ARG A 651 5.27 24.79 23.52
N GLU A 652 6.08 24.04 24.25
CA GLU A 652 6.97 23.04 23.67
C GLU A 652 6.40 21.64 23.81
N GLU A 653 6.51 20.89 22.72
CA GLU A 653 6.05 19.51 22.65
C GLU A 653 7.09 18.56 23.25
N PRO A 654 6.69 17.68 24.18
CA PRO A 654 7.55 16.59 24.60
C PRO A 654 7.67 15.55 23.48
N GLN A 655 8.68 14.70 23.58
CA GLN A 655 8.71 13.44 22.87
C GLN A 655 7.73 12.48 23.55
N ILE A 656 6.91 11.80 22.76
CA ILE A 656 5.87 10.88 23.23
C ILE A 656 6.08 9.51 22.56
N SER A 657 6.17 8.46 23.38
CA SER A 657 6.25 7.07 22.93
C SER A 657 5.01 6.31 23.41
N VAL A 658 4.15 5.93 22.48
CA VAL A 658 2.89 5.22 22.75
C VAL A 658 3.09 3.73 22.50
N PHE A 659 2.78 2.90 23.49
CA PHE A 659 2.73 1.45 23.35
C PHE A 659 1.27 1.01 23.26
N ASP A 660 0.87 0.57 22.06
CA ASP A 660 -0.50 0.28 21.66
C ASP A 660 -0.57 -1.11 21.03
N ASN A 661 -0.72 -2.14 21.86
CA ASN A 661 -0.92 -3.50 21.37
C ASN A 661 -2.26 -3.64 20.67
N ASN A 662 -3.29 -2.90 21.10
CA ASN A 662 -4.68 -3.07 20.66
C ASN A 662 -5.04 -2.28 19.40
N ALA A 663 -4.11 -1.51 18.85
CA ALA A 663 -4.30 -0.67 17.68
C ALA A 663 -5.40 0.42 17.85
N ILE A 664 -5.48 1.02 19.03
CA ILE A 664 -6.48 2.03 19.41
C ILE A 664 -6.07 3.44 18.96
N LEU A 665 -4.77 3.75 18.86
CA LEU A 665 -4.30 5.07 18.44
C LEU A 665 -4.93 5.45 17.08
N PRO A 666 -5.61 6.61 16.95
CA PRO A 666 -6.39 6.92 15.75
C PRO A 666 -5.48 7.42 14.62
N LEU A 667 -4.75 6.50 13.99
CA LEU A 667 -3.83 6.79 12.89
C LEU A 667 -4.58 6.84 11.54
N THR A 668 -4.18 7.76 10.67
CA THR A 668 -4.61 7.77 9.26
C THR A 668 -4.12 6.53 8.50
N LEU A 669 -4.71 6.26 7.34
CA LEU A 669 -4.38 5.07 6.53
C LEU A 669 -2.89 5.02 6.14
N ASP A 670 -2.32 6.17 5.77
CA ASP A 670 -0.90 6.38 5.47
C ASP A 670 0.00 6.42 6.72
N ARG A 671 -0.61 6.46 7.92
CA ARG A 671 0.02 6.56 9.25
C ARG A 671 0.93 7.79 9.41
N ASN A 672 0.73 8.80 8.58
CA ASN A 672 1.50 10.03 8.69
C ASN A 672 0.92 10.98 9.73
N SER A 673 -0.34 10.78 10.13
CA SER A 673 -1.05 11.66 11.05
C SER A 673 -2.08 10.96 11.93
N ILE A 674 -2.68 11.75 12.83
CA ILE A 674 -3.73 11.33 13.75
C ILE A 674 -5.07 11.83 13.20
N SER A 675 -6.08 10.96 13.07
CA SER A 675 -7.41 11.31 12.55
C SER A 675 -8.29 12.04 13.57
N ASP A 676 -8.09 11.76 14.86
CA ASP A 676 -8.96 12.22 15.95
C ASP A 676 -8.14 12.72 17.16
N LYS A 677 -8.81 13.37 18.12
CA LYS A 677 -8.17 13.79 19.36
C LYS A 677 -7.64 12.57 20.15
N LEU A 678 -6.42 12.67 20.67
CA LEU A 678 -5.87 11.62 21.52
C LEU A 678 -6.68 11.48 22.82
N SER A 679 -7.03 10.24 23.16
CA SER A 679 -7.84 9.93 24.35
C SER A 679 -7.10 10.20 25.67
N PHE A 680 -5.75 10.22 25.66
CA PHE A 680 -4.91 10.43 26.85
C PHE A 680 -4.38 11.85 27.02
N SER A 681 -4.87 12.84 26.24
CA SER A 681 -4.33 14.21 26.28
C SER A 681 -4.43 14.87 27.65
N ASN A 682 -5.49 14.58 28.43
CA ASN A 682 -5.68 15.18 29.75
C ASN A 682 -4.71 14.60 30.78
N GLU A 683 -4.51 13.29 30.77
CA GLU A 683 -3.57 12.56 31.63
C GLU A 683 -2.13 13.03 31.36
N LEU A 684 -1.76 13.17 30.08
CA LEU A 684 -0.46 13.71 29.68
C LEU A 684 -0.27 15.15 30.18
N LEU A 685 -1.29 16.00 30.01
CA LEU A 685 -1.22 17.40 30.45
C LEU A 685 -1.13 17.52 31.98
N GLU A 686 -1.86 16.70 32.72
CA GLU A 686 -1.75 16.61 34.18
C GLU A 686 -0.33 16.23 34.61
N ASP A 687 0.28 15.25 33.94
CA ASP A 687 1.63 14.78 34.24
C ASP A 687 2.71 15.83 33.94
N ILE A 688 2.58 16.57 32.83
CA ILE A 688 3.45 17.70 32.50
C ILE A 688 3.33 18.82 33.56
N TYR A 689 2.13 19.07 34.08
CA TYR A 689 1.95 20.06 35.15
C TYR A 689 2.54 19.60 36.49
N LYS A 690 2.51 18.29 36.80
CA LYS A 690 3.22 17.74 37.96
C LYS A 690 4.73 17.97 37.85
N ASP A 691 5.32 17.73 36.68
CA ASP A 691 6.74 17.99 36.38
C ASP A 691 7.09 19.49 36.57
N LEU A 692 6.24 20.38 36.06
CA LEU A 692 6.40 21.83 36.22
C LEU A 692 6.32 22.29 37.69
N ILE A 693 5.36 21.77 38.47
CA ILE A 693 5.23 22.10 39.91
C ILE A 693 6.43 21.57 40.69
N ALA A 694 6.91 20.37 40.36
CA ALA A 694 8.12 19.81 40.95
C ALA A 694 9.32 20.73 40.69
N TYR A 695 9.53 21.15 39.44
CA TYR A 695 10.56 22.11 39.06
C TYR A 695 10.44 23.42 39.86
N LEU A 696 9.24 24.00 39.94
CA LEU A 696 8.97 25.23 40.69
C LEU A 696 9.40 25.13 42.17
N LEU A 697 9.19 23.97 42.80
CA LEU A 697 9.48 23.74 44.21
C LEU A 697 10.95 23.47 44.51
N VAL A 698 11.71 22.91 43.56
CA VAL A 698 13.16 22.66 43.73
C VAL A 698 14.05 23.62 42.97
N PHE A 699 13.48 24.66 42.36
CA PHE A 699 14.24 25.70 41.68
C PHE A 699 15.14 26.48 42.67
N GLU A 700 16.47 26.37 42.51
CA GLU A 700 17.46 26.96 43.43
C GLU A 700 18.12 28.25 42.92
N ASN A 701 18.10 28.50 41.61
CA ASN A 701 18.66 29.72 41.00
C ASN A 701 17.73 30.94 41.12
N ASN A 702 16.82 30.96 42.10
CA ASN A 702 15.96 32.11 42.32
C ASN A 702 16.68 33.27 43.02
N SER A 703 16.15 34.46 42.80
CA SER A 703 16.58 35.63 43.55
C SER A 703 16.08 35.56 44.99
N ILE A 704 16.91 35.98 45.93
CA ILE A 704 16.66 35.86 47.37
C ILE A 704 16.66 37.22 48.04
N VAL A 705 15.92 37.31 49.15
CA VAL A 705 15.85 38.51 49.98
C VAL A 705 16.29 38.14 51.40
N GLU A 706 17.44 38.69 51.81
CA GLU A 706 17.98 38.54 53.16
C GLU A 706 17.91 39.91 53.86
N ASP A 707 16.97 40.07 54.79
CA ASP A 707 16.63 41.34 55.43
C ASP A 707 16.25 42.46 54.45
N LYS A 708 17.18 43.37 54.15
CA LYS A 708 17.06 44.46 53.18
C LYS A 708 17.92 44.23 51.94
N LYS A 709 18.66 43.12 51.85
CA LYS A 709 19.55 42.84 50.73
C LYS A 709 18.83 41.94 49.73
N ILE A 710 18.72 42.40 48.49
CA ILE A 710 18.12 41.65 47.38
C ILE A 710 19.24 41.15 46.48
N ILE A 711 19.41 39.83 46.42
CA ILE A 711 20.39 39.19 45.54
C ILE A 711 19.65 38.70 44.31
N ILE A 712 19.98 39.29 43.16
CA ILE A 712 19.37 38.97 41.88
C ILE A 712 20.13 37.82 41.21
N LYS A 713 19.40 36.77 40.84
CA LYS A 713 19.91 35.64 40.05
C LYS A 713 19.07 35.48 38.78
N GLU A 714 17.86 34.96 38.93
CA GLU A 714 16.96 34.68 37.82
C GLU A 714 15.52 35.07 38.19
N SER A 715 14.77 35.62 37.23
CA SER A 715 13.35 35.97 37.36
C SER A 715 12.43 35.09 36.51
N ARG A 716 13.00 34.08 35.85
CA ARG A 716 12.29 33.12 35.00
C ARG A 716 12.53 31.66 35.39
N LEU A 717 11.51 30.84 35.24
CA LEU A 717 11.63 29.40 35.21
C LEU A 717 12.12 28.95 33.84
N ASN A 718 13.24 28.24 33.79
CA ASN A 718 13.75 27.64 32.56
C ASN A 718 13.29 26.19 32.39
N HIS A 719 11.99 25.96 32.58
CA HIS A 719 11.40 24.64 32.39
C HIS A 719 11.19 24.37 30.89
N SER A 720 11.55 23.17 30.42
CA SER A 720 11.50 22.83 28.99
C SER A 720 10.12 22.99 28.34
N SER A 721 9.03 22.77 29.10
CA SER A 721 7.66 22.93 28.59
C SER A 721 7.26 24.38 28.25
N LEU A 722 8.04 25.36 28.72
CA LEU A 722 7.75 26.80 28.63
C LEU A 722 8.71 27.58 27.71
N LYS A 723 9.71 26.93 27.09
CA LYS A 723 10.66 27.59 26.17
C LYS A 723 9.90 28.28 25.02
N ASN A 724 10.44 29.38 24.48
CA ASN A 724 9.81 30.26 23.47
C ASN A 724 8.60 31.11 23.90
N SER A 725 8.36 31.33 25.19
CA SER A 725 7.58 32.52 25.57
C SER A 725 8.41 33.77 25.33
N TYR A 726 8.06 34.57 24.33
CA TYR A 726 8.58 35.93 24.22
C TYR A 726 8.39 36.60 25.58
N PHE A 727 9.50 36.91 26.24
CA PHE A 727 9.56 37.87 27.33
C PHE A 727 9.37 39.24 26.69
N SER A 728 8.27 39.45 25.97
CA SER A 728 8.02 40.72 25.30
C SER A 728 7.91 41.79 26.39
N MET A 729 8.55 42.94 26.16
CA MET A 729 8.56 44.18 26.93
C MET A 729 7.22 44.68 27.52
N GLY A 730 6.10 43.96 27.40
CA GLY A 730 4.80 44.24 27.99
C GLY A 730 4.69 44.04 29.50
N TYR A 731 5.65 44.52 30.29
CA TYR A 731 5.67 44.41 31.75
C TYR A 731 4.60 45.22 32.49
N GLY A 732 3.57 45.69 31.78
CA GLY A 732 2.30 46.04 32.37
C GLY A 732 1.17 46.21 31.35
N THR A 733 1.16 45.44 30.27
CA THR A 733 0.00 45.37 29.35
C THR A 733 -0.93 44.22 29.75
N ARG A 734 -2.24 44.45 29.63
CA ARG A 734 -3.24 43.40 29.81
C ARG A 734 -3.17 42.44 28.61
N LYS A 735 -2.43 41.36 28.78
CA LYS A 735 -2.59 40.13 27.99
C LYS A 735 -3.30 39.01 28.76
N TYR A 736 -3.71 39.26 30.01
CA TYR A 736 -4.52 38.35 30.85
C TYR A 736 -6.02 38.34 30.49
N LEU A 737 -6.40 38.83 29.30
CA LEU A 737 -7.78 38.84 28.80
C LEU A 737 -8.13 37.62 27.97
N ASN A 738 -7.15 36.99 27.30
CA ASN A 738 -7.36 35.84 26.43
C ASN A 738 -6.29 34.78 26.71
N GLY A 739 -6.69 33.51 26.80
CA GLY A 739 -5.83 32.37 27.17
C GLY A 739 -4.51 32.24 26.38
N TYR A 740 -4.45 32.81 25.17
CA TYR A 740 -3.30 32.78 24.25
C TYR A 740 -1.98 33.34 24.80
N TYR A 741 -2.00 34.19 25.82
CA TYR A 741 -0.78 34.79 26.38
C TYR A 741 -0.45 34.34 27.81
N MET A 742 -1.28 33.49 28.41
CA MET A 742 -1.10 33.10 29.81
C MET A 742 0.12 32.16 29.99
N SER A 743 0.50 31.44 28.94
CA SER A 743 1.76 30.67 28.89
C SER A 743 3.01 31.55 29.02
N SER A 744 2.97 32.81 28.55
CA SER A 744 4.11 33.74 28.68
C SER A 744 4.36 34.24 30.09
N PHE A 745 3.38 34.09 30.99
CA PHE A 745 3.53 34.51 32.38
C PHE A 745 3.76 33.34 33.33
N LEU A 746 3.49 32.10 32.88
CA LEU A 746 3.68 30.88 33.66
C LEU A 746 5.15 30.58 33.94
N ASN A 747 6.10 31.20 33.23
CA ASN A 747 7.52 31.08 33.53
C ASN A 747 8.07 32.26 34.37
N THR A 748 7.27 33.27 34.72
CA THR A 748 7.78 34.46 35.42
C THR A 748 7.57 34.33 36.92
N ILE A 749 8.59 34.62 37.73
CA ILE A 749 8.47 34.64 39.19
C ILE A 749 8.43 36.08 39.75
N LEU A 750 7.66 36.27 40.81
CA LEU A 750 7.59 37.51 41.58
C LEU A 750 8.19 37.26 42.96
N VAL A 751 9.14 38.10 43.37
CA VAL A 751 9.93 37.91 44.60
C VAL A 751 9.44 38.85 45.69
N SER A 752 9.23 38.36 46.91
CA SER A 752 8.84 39.14 48.08
C SER A 752 9.85 38.93 49.21
N LYS A 753 9.66 39.64 50.33
CA LYS A 753 10.47 39.43 51.54
C LYS A 753 10.38 38.00 52.11
N LYS A 754 9.23 37.33 51.95
CA LYS A 754 8.96 36.01 52.56
C LYS A 754 9.26 34.82 51.62
N GLY A 755 9.57 35.08 50.36
CA GLY A 755 9.64 34.05 49.32
C GLY A 755 9.15 34.56 47.98
N TYR A 756 8.83 33.67 47.07
CA TYR A 756 8.40 34.00 45.70
C TYR A 756 7.08 33.33 45.34
N ILE A 757 6.43 33.84 44.29
CA ILE A 757 5.26 33.24 43.68
C ILE A 757 5.44 33.17 42.16
N LEU A 758 4.70 32.28 41.52
CA LEU A 758 4.57 32.30 40.07
C LEU A 758 3.61 33.41 39.65
N LYS A 759 3.92 34.14 38.56
CA LYS A 759 3.07 35.18 37.98
C LYS A 759 1.87 34.58 37.22
N TYR A 760 1.13 33.71 37.90
CA TYR A 760 0.00 32.94 37.41
C TYR A 760 -1.26 33.24 38.24
N ASN A 761 -2.43 33.15 37.60
CA ASN A 761 -3.69 33.63 38.14
C ASN A 761 -4.05 33.01 39.50
N TYR A 762 -3.75 31.73 39.69
CA TYR A 762 -3.98 31.02 40.95
C TYR A 762 -3.34 31.74 42.14
N PHE A 763 -2.06 32.10 42.03
CA PHE A 763 -1.30 32.78 43.09
C PHE A 763 -1.83 34.19 43.35
N ILE A 764 -2.07 34.95 42.27
CA ILE A 764 -2.54 36.34 42.35
C ILE A 764 -3.92 36.42 43.04
N ARG A 765 -4.83 35.49 42.73
CA ARG A 765 -6.19 35.46 43.32
C ARG A 765 -6.18 35.08 44.80
N LYS A 766 -5.37 34.08 45.20
CA LYS A 766 -5.27 33.68 46.62
C LYS A 766 -4.70 34.79 47.51
N LEU A 767 -3.86 35.66 46.94
CA LEU A 767 -3.34 36.86 47.61
C LEU A 767 -4.28 38.08 47.52
N GLN A 768 -5.45 37.94 46.86
CA GLN A 768 -6.42 39.03 46.63
C GLN A 768 -5.83 40.24 45.89
N GLY A 769 -4.92 39.98 44.94
CA GLY A 769 -4.17 41.00 44.22
C GLY A 769 -2.79 41.24 44.82
N VAL A 770 -1.85 41.68 43.98
CA VAL A 770 -0.43 41.78 44.36
C VAL A 770 0.10 43.17 44.02
N LYS A 771 0.73 43.85 44.99
CA LYS A 771 1.50 45.07 44.70
C LYS A 771 2.84 44.67 44.10
N ALA A 772 3.07 45.05 42.85
CA ALA A 772 4.22 44.66 42.08
C ALA A 772 5.09 45.87 41.72
N ILE A 773 6.39 45.63 41.70
CA ILE A 773 7.43 46.55 41.29
C ILE A 773 8.14 45.90 40.12
N LEU A 774 8.03 46.47 38.93
CA LEU A 774 8.92 46.14 37.83
C LEU A 774 10.16 47.02 37.96
N MET A 775 11.34 46.41 37.89
CA MET A 775 12.61 47.10 37.87
C MET A 775 13.44 46.61 36.67
N GLN A 776 13.70 47.49 35.70
CA GLN A 776 14.65 47.22 34.63
C GLN A 776 16.03 47.71 35.07
N LEU A 777 17.01 46.83 35.00
CA LEU A 777 18.37 47.10 35.45
C LEU A 777 19.29 47.33 34.26
N ASN A 778 20.33 48.13 34.48
CA ASN A 778 21.37 48.35 33.50
C ASN A 778 22.31 47.15 33.40
N ASP A 779 22.72 46.65 34.56
CA ASP A 779 23.52 45.45 34.77
C ASP A 779 23.10 44.85 36.12
N PHE A 780 23.30 43.53 36.30
CA PHE A 780 23.03 42.89 37.60
C PHE A 780 24.16 43.23 38.58
N PRO A 781 23.87 43.85 39.74
CA PRO A 781 24.90 44.17 40.71
C PRO A 781 25.45 42.86 41.32
N GLU A 782 26.76 42.61 41.20
CA GLU A 782 27.43 41.37 41.64
C GLU A 782 27.15 40.99 43.11
N GLY A 783 26.92 42.00 43.96
CA GLY A 783 26.62 41.81 45.39
C GLY A 783 25.14 41.95 45.77
N GLY A 784 24.24 42.12 44.81
CA GLY A 784 22.86 42.55 45.06
C GLY A 784 22.75 44.02 45.46
N PHE A 785 21.56 44.47 45.86
CA PHE A 785 21.34 45.84 46.32
C PHE A 785 20.48 45.91 47.59
N TYR A 786 20.60 47.02 48.33
CA TYR A 786 19.86 47.24 49.56
C TYR A 786 18.53 47.95 49.29
N PHE A 787 17.42 47.27 49.57
CA PHE A 787 16.06 47.79 49.43
C PHE A 787 15.07 47.01 50.31
N ASP A 788 14.21 47.73 51.05
CA ASP A 788 13.12 47.11 51.82
C ASP A 788 11.84 47.02 50.97
N LEU A 789 11.53 45.82 50.51
CA LEU A 789 10.32 45.53 49.71
C LEU A 789 9.02 45.76 50.48
N LYS A 790 9.06 45.83 51.82
CA LYS A 790 7.87 45.80 52.69
C LYS A 790 7.01 44.58 52.32
N ASP A 791 5.74 44.79 51.99
CA ASP A 791 4.80 43.74 51.55
C ASP A 791 4.65 43.65 50.01
N ASN A 792 5.54 44.30 49.25
CA ASN A 792 5.47 44.30 47.79
C ASN A 792 6.26 43.14 47.18
N PHE A 793 5.95 42.86 45.92
CA PHE A 793 6.67 41.89 45.11
C PHE A 793 7.49 42.62 44.05
N ILE A 794 8.72 42.18 43.82
CA ILE A 794 9.59 42.68 42.78
C ILE A 794 9.70 41.68 41.63
N LEU A 795 9.64 42.23 40.42
CA LEU A 795 10.00 41.60 39.17
C LEU A 795 11.14 42.42 38.57
N PHE A 796 12.28 41.79 38.31
CA PHE A 796 13.42 42.46 37.69
C PHE A 796 13.72 41.88 36.32
N THR A 797 14.37 42.69 35.49
CA THR A 797 14.83 42.29 34.16
C THR A 797 16.03 43.14 33.74
N ASP A 798 16.95 42.55 32.98
CA ASP A 798 18.03 43.22 32.26
C ASP A 798 17.61 43.66 30.84
N GLU A 799 16.47 43.17 30.32
CA GLU A 799 15.89 43.69 29.09
C GLU A 799 15.46 45.16 29.21
N LYS A 800 16.25 46.05 28.60
CA LYS A 800 16.04 47.50 28.63
C LYS A 800 15.05 47.96 27.57
N THR A 801 14.17 48.91 27.93
CA THR A 801 13.41 49.69 26.94
C THR A 801 14.33 50.61 26.15
N ASN A 802 14.43 50.39 24.83
CA ASN A 802 15.41 51.08 23.99
C ASN A 802 14.77 51.88 22.84
N SER A 803 13.61 51.45 22.33
CA SER A 803 12.89 52.12 21.25
C SER A 803 11.72 52.96 21.77
N ILE A 804 11.28 53.95 20.98
CA ILE A 804 10.05 54.73 21.28
C ILE A 804 8.84 53.81 21.44
N GLN A 805 8.77 52.74 20.65
CA GLN A 805 7.70 51.74 20.70
C GLN A 805 7.74 50.95 22.02
N ASP A 806 8.93 50.60 22.52
CA ASP A 806 9.09 49.87 23.78
C ASP A 806 8.62 50.73 24.96
N TYR A 807 9.01 52.01 24.97
CA TYR A 807 8.51 52.97 25.95
C TYR A 807 7.01 53.18 25.81
N GLY A 808 6.48 53.20 24.59
CA GLY A 808 5.04 53.16 24.32
C GLY A 808 4.39 51.97 25.02
N ILE A 809 4.85 50.74 24.77
CA ILE A 809 4.27 49.51 25.35
C ILE A 809 4.38 49.45 26.89
N VAL A 810 5.48 49.94 27.47
CA VAL A 810 5.71 49.89 28.92
C VAL A 810 4.96 50.99 29.66
N LEU A 811 4.65 52.11 29.00
CA LEU A 811 3.88 53.23 29.56
C LEU A 811 2.37 53.09 29.27
N GLU A 812 1.99 52.71 28.04
CA GLU A 812 0.61 52.46 27.60
C GLU A 812 0.12 51.14 28.19
N ALA A 813 -0.59 51.25 29.30
CA ALA A 813 -1.22 50.13 29.97
C ALA A 813 -2.74 50.30 29.95
N ASP A 814 -3.30 50.30 28.75
CA ASP A 814 -4.75 50.33 28.56
C ASP A 814 -5.37 48.97 28.86
N CYS A 815 -6.49 48.97 29.60
CA CYS A 815 -7.32 47.79 29.82
C CYS A 815 -8.71 48.01 29.24
N TRP A 816 -9.15 47.14 28.34
CA TRP A 816 -10.52 47.19 27.83
C TRP A 816 -11.51 46.73 28.92
N ASN A 817 -12.21 47.65 29.56
CA ASN A 817 -13.28 47.33 30.49
C ASN A 817 -14.48 46.80 29.69
N GLU A 818 -14.73 45.49 29.73
CA GLU A 818 -15.83 44.83 28.99
C GLU A 818 -17.20 45.33 29.48
N GLU A 819 -17.38 45.52 30.78
CA GLU A 819 -18.63 46.00 31.38
C GLU A 819 -18.94 47.45 30.97
N ALA A 820 -17.92 48.30 30.85
CA ALA A 820 -18.07 49.70 30.47
C ALA A 820 -17.80 49.97 28.99
N SER A 821 -17.46 48.94 28.19
CA SER A 821 -17.09 49.01 26.78
C SER A 821 -16.13 50.16 26.45
N LYS A 822 -15.13 50.38 27.31
CA LYS A 822 -14.17 51.48 27.20
C LYS A 822 -12.78 51.02 27.65
N TRP A 823 -11.75 51.69 27.17
CA TRP A 823 -10.41 51.54 27.72
C TRP A 823 -10.29 52.29 29.05
N ASP A 824 -10.12 51.56 30.15
CA ASP A 824 -9.70 52.10 31.45
C ASP A 824 -8.17 52.06 31.55
N SER A 825 -7.58 53.09 32.15
CA SER A 825 -6.14 53.14 32.37
C SER A 825 -5.74 52.29 33.57
N PHE A 826 -4.63 51.55 33.45
CA PHE A 826 -4.04 50.87 34.60
C PHE A 826 -3.35 51.85 35.55
N ASP A 827 -3.79 51.88 36.81
CA ASP A 827 -3.18 52.73 37.84
C ASP A 827 -1.74 52.28 38.11
N ALA A 828 -0.75 53.14 37.80
CA ALA A 828 0.67 52.86 38.02
C ALA A 828 1.50 54.12 38.27
N ARG A 829 2.60 53.97 39.00
CA ARG A 829 3.65 54.99 39.13
C ARG A 829 4.86 54.51 38.34
N VAL A 830 5.48 55.42 37.60
CA VAL A 830 6.61 55.13 36.72
C VAL A 830 7.77 56.07 37.02
N PHE A 831 8.98 55.54 37.07
CA PHE A 831 10.22 56.31 37.13
C PHE A 831 11.01 56.07 35.85
N LEU A 832 11.25 57.15 35.11
CA LEU A 832 12.01 57.18 33.86
C LEU A 832 13.27 58.01 34.06
N LYS A 833 14.36 57.72 33.33
CA LYS A 833 15.49 58.65 33.26
C LYS A 833 15.02 60.03 32.79
N THR A 834 15.42 61.09 33.48
CA THR A 834 14.96 62.47 33.24
C THR A 834 15.25 62.92 31.82
N GLU A 835 16.44 62.61 31.29
CA GLU A 835 16.77 62.85 29.88
C GLU A 835 15.77 62.18 28.94
N LYS A 836 15.39 60.94 29.24
CA LYS A 836 14.47 60.17 28.39
C LYS A 836 13.03 60.64 28.50
N TYR A 837 12.61 61.10 29.68
CA TYR A 837 11.34 61.81 29.84
C TYR A 837 11.28 63.05 28.95
N HIS A 838 12.28 63.93 28.99
CA HIS A 838 12.30 65.12 28.14
C HIS A 838 12.29 64.77 26.65
N TYR A 839 13.02 63.72 26.25
CA TYR A 839 12.99 63.22 24.88
C TYR A 839 11.60 62.72 24.47
N LEU A 840 10.95 61.86 25.27
CA LEU A 840 9.67 61.23 24.90
C LEU A 840 8.48 62.18 24.99
N PHE A 841 8.47 63.08 25.99
CA PHE A 841 7.36 63.99 26.29
C PHE A 841 7.53 65.40 25.72
N ASP A 842 8.52 65.62 24.85
CA ASP A 842 8.70 66.86 24.11
C ASP A 842 7.37 67.31 23.46
N LYS A 843 6.96 68.55 23.76
CA LYS A 843 5.71 69.13 23.26
C LYS A 843 5.76 69.46 21.77
N LYS A 844 6.96 69.62 21.19
CA LYS A 844 7.14 70.00 19.78
C LYS A 844 7.17 68.80 18.82
N ILE A 845 7.41 67.59 19.33
CA ILE A 845 7.56 66.37 18.51
C ILE A 845 6.62 65.26 19.00
N LYS A 846 5.80 64.71 18.10
CA LYS A 846 4.83 63.66 18.42
C LYS A 846 5.49 62.27 18.43
N ARG A 847 6.24 61.97 19.50
CA ARG A 847 6.87 60.65 19.73
C ARG A 847 5.96 59.63 20.44
N LEU A 848 5.08 60.10 21.31
CA LEU A 848 4.07 59.30 22.02
C LEU A 848 2.66 59.80 21.69
N THR A 849 1.64 58.94 21.89
CA THR A 849 0.24 59.29 21.65
C THR A 849 -0.21 60.46 22.52
N THR A 850 -1.08 61.32 21.98
CA THR A 850 -1.62 62.48 22.72
C THR A 850 -2.36 62.04 23.99
N TRP A 851 -3.06 60.91 23.90
CA TRP A 851 -3.75 60.29 25.02
C TRP A 851 -2.78 59.92 26.16
N LEU A 852 -1.67 59.22 25.86
CA LEU A 852 -0.68 58.82 26.86
C LEU A 852 0.00 60.04 27.50
N LYS A 853 0.37 61.04 26.69
CA LYS A 853 0.96 62.29 27.19
C LYS A 853 0.02 63.04 28.15
N ALA A 854 -1.29 63.02 27.89
CA ALA A 854 -2.27 63.65 28.77
C ALA A 854 -2.50 62.87 30.08
N ARG A 855 -2.32 61.55 30.05
CA ARG A 855 -2.59 60.68 31.21
C ARG A 855 -1.42 60.58 32.18
N CYS A 856 -0.18 60.65 31.69
CA CYS A 856 1.05 60.65 32.50
C CYS A 856 1.26 62.02 33.15
N LYS A 857 0.97 62.13 34.46
CA LYS A 857 1.17 63.38 35.21
C LYS A 857 2.54 63.39 35.89
N PHE A 858 3.36 64.39 35.58
CA PHE A 858 4.59 64.66 36.33
C PHE A 858 4.30 64.83 37.82
N GLN A 859 5.12 64.22 38.68
CA GLN A 859 5.04 64.43 40.13
C GLN A 859 6.25 65.20 40.67
N PHE A 860 7.45 64.66 40.47
CA PHE A 860 8.71 65.24 40.92
C PHE A 860 9.89 64.60 40.18
N GLU A 861 11.06 65.23 40.27
CA GLU A 861 12.34 64.66 39.86
C GLU A 861 13.18 64.31 41.10
N ILE A 862 13.93 63.22 41.01
CA ILE A 862 14.84 62.77 42.06
C ILE A 862 16.10 62.20 41.42
N LYS A 863 17.27 62.79 41.74
CA LYS A 863 18.54 62.54 41.04
C LYS A 863 18.36 62.63 39.51
N ASP A 864 18.56 61.54 38.79
CA ASP A 864 18.43 61.45 37.32
C ASP A 864 17.13 60.77 36.85
N PHE A 865 16.13 60.67 37.73
CA PHE A 865 14.81 60.11 37.41
C PHE A 865 13.67 61.13 37.51
N THR A 866 12.72 61.03 36.58
CA THR A 866 11.43 61.70 36.60
C THR A 866 10.34 60.71 37.04
N CYS A 867 9.59 61.07 38.09
CA CYS A 867 8.43 60.32 38.56
C CYS A 867 7.16 60.78 37.85
N LEU A 868 6.51 59.85 37.16
CA LEU A 868 5.21 60.02 36.51
C LEU A 868 4.14 59.21 37.25
N ASN A 869 2.96 59.79 37.39
CA ASN A 869 1.80 59.14 37.97
C ASN A 869 0.69 58.97 36.92
N MET A 870 0.22 57.73 36.81
CA MET A 870 -0.91 57.34 36.00
C MET A 870 -2.02 56.91 36.97
N GLY A 871 -2.92 57.84 37.31
CA GLY A 871 -4.07 57.56 38.17
C GLY A 871 -3.92 57.98 39.64
N ASN A 872 -4.56 57.23 40.55
CA ASN A 872 -4.65 57.57 41.98
C ASN A 872 -3.78 56.62 42.83
N GLN A 873 -2.45 56.81 42.80
CA GLN A 873 -1.51 55.95 43.54
C GLN A 873 -1.19 56.46 44.95
N LYS A 874 -0.97 55.51 45.89
CA LYS A 874 -0.47 55.77 47.26
C LYS A 874 0.99 56.25 47.22
N LYS A 875 1.54 56.73 48.35
CA LYS A 875 2.94 57.19 48.47
C LYS A 875 3.91 56.08 47.98
N SER A 876 4.87 56.46 47.13
CA SER A 876 5.95 55.60 46.63
C SER A 876 6.68 54.92 47.79
N ILE A 877 7.13 53.68 47.61
CA ILE A 877 8.00 53.04 48.60
C ILE A 877 9.47 53.45 48.43
N PHE A 878 9.84 53.97 47.26
CA PHE A 878 11.15 54.53 46.98
C PHE A 878 11.30 55.92 47.61
N ASP A 879 12.42 56.13 48.30
CA ASP A 879 12.86 57.41 48.85
C ASP A 879 14.18 57.85 48.20
N GLU A 880 14.70 59.01 48.59
CA GLU A 880 15.93 59.58 48.03
C GLU A 880 17.15 58.67 48.24
N SER A 881 17.22 57.97 49.37
CA SER A 881 18.33 57.08 49.71
C SER A 881 18.46 55.90 48.73
N PHE A 882 17.32 55.38 48.24
CA PHE A 882 17.33 54.31 47.22
C PHE A 882 17.99 54.78 45.93
N PHE A 883 17.61 55.97 45.43
CA PHE A 883 18.16 56.50 44.18
C PHE A 883 19.63 56.90 44.34
N GLU A 884 20.06 57.34 45.52
CA GLU A 884 21.48 57.61 45.80
C GLU A 884 22.37 56.38 45.66
N GLN A 885 21.87 55.22 46.09
CA GLN A 885 22.65 53.99 46.11
C GLN A 885 22.55 53.18 44.81
N ASN A 886 21.47 53.36 44.03
CA ASN A 886 21.12 52.43 42.95
C ASN A 886 20.89 53.08 41.58
N SER A 887 20.88 54.42 41.46
CA SER A 887 20.48 55.10 40.21
C SER A 887 21.30 54.69 38.98
N SER A 888 22.60 54.45 39.13
CA SER A 888 23.48 54.02 38.03
C SER A 888 23.08 52.65 37.45
N ASN A 889 22.56 51.77 38.29
CA ASN A 889 22.26 50.37 37.94
C ASN A 889 20.80 50.17 37.54
N VAL A 890 19.94 51.18 37.66
CA VAL A 890 18.52 51.11 37.31
C VAL A 890 18.24 51.90 36.03
N HIS A 891 17.51 51.29 35.11
CA HIS A 891 17.09 51.89 33.84
C HIS A 891 15.66 52.46 33.91
N PHE A 892 14.74 51.67 34.50
CA PHE A 892 13.31 51.98 34.53
C PHE A 892 12.66 51.33 35.74
N ILE A 893 11.70 52.01 36.39
CA ILE A 893 10.91 51.44 37.49
C ILE A 893 9.43 51.67 37.23
N ARG A 894 8.60 50.68 37.55
CA ARG A 894 7.14 50.81 37.56
C ARG A 894 6.54 50.13 38.77
N GLU A 895 5.83 50.90 39.60
CA GLU A 895 5.00 50.41 40.71
C GLU A 895 3.55 50.27 40.24
N TYR A 896 2.92 49.13 40.50
CA TYR A 896 1.56 48.86 40.07
C TYR A 896 0.89 47.73 40.87
N ASN A 897 -0.44 47.59 40.73
CA ASN A 897 -1.19 46.49 41.34
C ASN A 897 -1.60 45.47 40.27
N ILE A 898 -1.27 44.20 40.49
CA ILE A 898 -1.69 43.08 39.63
C ILE A 898 -2.95 42.46 40.22
N ASN A 899 -4.04 42.52 39.46
CA ASN A 899 -5.29 41.83 39.75
C ASN A 899 -5.64 40.92 38.57
N CYS A 900 -6.27 39.77 38.83
CA CYS A 900 -6.70 38.87 37.78
C CYS A 900 -8.11 38.34 38.03
N GLN A 901 -8.95 38.40 37.00
CA GLN A 901 -10.34 37.91 37.01
C GLN A 901 -10.49 36.52 36.37
N TYR A 902 -9.53 36.07 35.56
CA TYR A 902 -9.61 34.78 34.86
C TYR A 902 -9.07 33.62 35.71
N GLU A 903 -9.70 32.45 35.64
CA GLU A 903 -9.33 31.32 36.51
C GLU A 903 -8.08 30.58 36.03
N GLY A 904 -7.93 30.38 34.73
CA GLY A 904 -6.80 29.67 34.13
C GLY A 904 -7.07 28.22 33.78
N SER A 905 -6.01 27.40 33.70
CA SER A 905 -6.15 25.96 33.42
C SER A 905 -6.72 25.25 34.64
N LEU A 906 -7.90 24.62 34.48
CA LEU A 906 -8.58 23.89 35.54
C LEU A 906 -7.69 22.77 36.12
N ILE A 907 -7.02 21.99 35.25
CA ILE A 907 -6.14 20.89 35.66
C ILE A 907 -4.98 21.41 36.50
N LEU A 908 -4.28 22.46 36.03
CA LEU A 908 -3.17 23.05 36.78
C LEU A 908 -3.63 23.64 38.11
N ASN A 909 -4.78 24.33 38.14
CA ASN A 909 -5.34 24.91 39.36
C ASN A 909 -5.67 23.83 40.40
N ASN A 910 -6.24 22.70 39.98
CA ASN A 910 -6.54 21.58 40.87
C ASN A 910 -5.25 20.99 41.47
N LEU A 911 -4.19 20.84 40.66
CA LEU A 911 -2.89 20.37 41.15
C LEU A 911 -2.21 21.38 42.09
N LEU A 912 -2.27 22.68 41.77
CA LEU A 912 -1.75 23.73 42.66
C LEU A 912 -2.52 23.78 43.98
N GLN A 913 -3.86 23.64 43.96
CA GLN A 913 -4.66 23.53 45.18
C GLN A 913 -4.28 22.29 46.00
N LYS A 914 -4.02 21.16 45.35
CA LYS A 914 -3.59 19.93 46.01
C LYS A 914 -2.20 20.06 46.67
N TYR A 915 -1.23 20.62 45.95
CA TYR A 915 0.19 20.59 46.37
C TYR A 915 0.69 21.85 47.07
N ILE A 916 0.14 23.02 46.74
CA ILE A 916 0.52 24.32 47.30
C ILE A 916 -0.54 24.83 48.29
N GLY A 917 -1.82 24.64 48.00
CA GLY A 917 -2.92 25.08 48.87
C GLY A 917 -3.13 26.61 48.83
N ASP A 918 -3.64 27.16 49.94
CA ASP A 918 -4.02 28.59 50.03
C ASP A 918 -2.87 29.52 50.43
N ASP A 919 -1.87 29.01 51.17
CA ASP A 919 -0.65 29.76 51.50
C ASP A 919 0.38 29.63 50.37
N VAL A 920 0.15 30.42 49.32
CA VAL A 920 0.79 30.28 48.01
C VAL A 920 2.22 30.81 47.92
N VAL A 921 2.74 31.48 48.96
CA VAL A 921 4.11 32.05 48.93
C VAL A 921 5.13 30.94 49.14
N ILE A 922 6.00 30.70 48.15
CA ILE A 922 7.01 29.64 48.20
C ILE A 922 8.27 30.18 48.89
N PRO A 923 8.70 29.62 50.04
CA PRO A 923 9.89 30.09 50.76
C PRO A 923 11.17 29.95 49.93
N PHE A 924 12.20 30.76 50.23
CA PHE A 924 13.49 30.63 49.53
C PHE A 924 14.23 29.36 49.93
N SER A 925 14.19 28.95 51.20
CA SER A 925 14.89 27.77 51.70
C SER A 925 14.19 26.48 51.27
N LEU A 926 14.95 25.56 50.67
CA LEU A 926 14.43 24.24 50.30
C LEU A 926 13.91 23.45 51.51
N GLU A 927 14.55 23.58 52.67
CA GLU A 927 14.11 22.93 53.91
C GLU A 927 12.78 23.48 54.42
N GLU A 928 12.53 24.78 54.25
CA GLU A 928 11.23 25.38 54.56
C GLU A 928 10.16 24.95 53.55
N ARG A 929 10.51 24.84 52.26
CA ARG A 929 9.59 24.32 51.23
C ARG A 929 9.16 22.89 51.54
N LYS A 930 10.09 22.01 51.95
CA LYS A 930 9.79 20.62 52.35
C LYS A 930 8.83 20.57 53.54
N LYS A 931 9.03 21.43 54.54
CA LYS A 931 8.14 21.53 55.71
C LYS A 931 6.77 22.08 55.36
N LYS A 932 6.70 23.07 54.47
CA LYS A 932 5.46 23.75 54.07
C LYS A 932 4.61 22.93 53.10
N PHE A 933 5.23 22.19 52.18
CA PHE A 933 4.55 21.43 51.12
C PHE A 933 4.86 19.92 51.17
N PRO A 934 4.68 19.22 52.30
CA PRO A 934 5.16 17.86 52.50
C PRO A 934 4.52 16.85 51.52
N LEU A 935 3.26 17.05 51.15
CA LEU A 935 2.57 16.18 50.18
C LEU A 935 3.20 16.27 48.80
N ALA A 936 3.56 17.48 48.35
CA ALA A 936 4.20 17.71 47.06
C ALA A 936 5.57 17.02 46.99
N PHE A 937 6.39 17.17 48.04
CA PHE A 937 7.72 16.51 48.09
C PHE A 937 7.64 14.99 48.19
N LYS A 938 6.54 14.44 48.71
CA LYS A 938 6.30 12.98 48.75
C LYS A 938 5.81 12.44 47.41
N GLU A 939 4.77 13.04 46.83
CA GLU A 939 4.14 12.50 45.61
C GLU A 939 4.87 12.89 44.33
N LEU A 940 5.58 14.03 44.33
CA LEU A 940 6.33 14.52 43.17
C LEU A 940 7.85 14.25 43.26
N GLU A 941 8.30 13.47 44.25
CA GLU A 941 9.71 13.18 44.52
C GLU A 941 10.48 12.77 43.26
N ARG A 942 9.86 11.91 42.43
CA ARG A 942 10.45 11.43 41.18
C ARG A 942 10.74 12.55 40.19
N TYR A 943 9.81 13.49 40.02
CA TYR A 943 9.98 14.63 39.12
C TYR A 943 11.04 15.58 39.67
N MET A 944 11.04 15.82 40.99
CA MET A 944 12.02 16.69 41.65
C MET A 944 13.46 16.20 41.47
N LYS A 945 13.69 14.88 41.55
CA LYS A 945 15.02 14.26 41.35
C LYS A 945 15.67 14.62 40.01
N LYS A 946 14.91 15.04 39.00
CA LYS A 946 15.46 15.47 37.70
C LYS A 946 16.26 16.77 37.77
N TYR A 947 16.00 17.58 38.78
CA TYR A 947 16.50 18.96 38.86
C TYR A 947 17.42 19.19 40.06
N THR A 948 17.61 18.18 40.91
CA THR A 948 18.41 18.23 42.13
C THR A 948 19.74 17.46 42.00
N VAL A 949 20.15 17.10 40.78
CA VAL A 949 21.38 16.33 40.48
C VAL A 949 22.46 17.22 39.92
#